data_AF-A0AAD1MTC3-F1
#
_entry.id   AF-A0AAD1MTC3-F1
#
_cell.length_a   1.000
_cell.length_b   1.000
_cell.length_c   1.000
_cell.angle_alpha   90.00
_cell.angle_beta   90.00
_cell.angle_gamma   90.00
#
_symmetry.space_group_name_H-M   'P 1'
#
loop_
_entity.id
_entity.type
_entity.pdbx_description
1 polymer ?
#
loop_
_entity_poly.entity_id
_entity_poly.type
_entity_poly.pdbx_seq_one_letter_code
_entity_poly.pdbx_strand_id
1 'polypeptide(L)'
;MGEQARRVSGAALAVGVGIFLSPGIATAEPVTDSPGPGVSADAGTPADTEPAEDSDQSDADTDDTDTDEPETDDTSDDEAEDEGEDEGDSLDDAGSDHHGADADADPTPQPSEEPVDEPAEGVDDIPVDIPVDIPVDIPVDIPVEAVEDEDPVAPVVEEPEDDLPASSPQAAPEVIAPAPPPAPAPVESPAMWAVLAWARRQLFGTTATPTTSMATHSTSSSSTTSTPVTTINVKDYGAVGDGITDDSAAIKAAQAALTSGQRLYFPEGSYRFAQQNPAGNAAVLLKGLSDVTVEFAPGARLLMDNLDANGHGTSHGIRVEGAASNVTILNATIEWKTRPSARSFGDGFSVLGWASNTPPPPGWTGSTGTISNISLVNAKVINAPQTGAIFMGASDVTVTNFTAIGTRGDGLHFNSNRRVTLNGLVAQNTGDDGLAFVTYYDPTQPWTYGPGDGPFNQPGLGEWNNGGSVATNITVTGGSASGVRVQGGYDITITDVTVTGKEFGLQVNSAKATGPGDWTSLASRDITISDVTISGVQTGIVLATNNIDGTEASMWWDFSGLTITDVTIHNARNWSIAVETPGSTTSKFAGLSLRNVYADVDANVGPLGGGNGGILFASLRDSVIENVHLVSVHASDINVLGASQIRNQYDVADLPSSNLTIDDLVLEGPGRILIQDIAGVEFGDVASHGAHSSAVVLFRVKSASFDTITADLPGRGTGEGYGVRLLQVYDLDVANIVVTTDDHIGSSWWAVELGGGNPAEDIAGDGVRIQNVTYVSGRDAAGSDIVVQGGPYGPVNWYINATWLHQGEASPQWRTGFWGDTTPPLTS
;
A
#
# COMPACT_ATOMS: atom_id res chain seq x y z
N MET A 1 21.91 31.72 -28.18
CA MET A 1 20.63 32.06 -27.52
C MET A 1 20.17 30.84 -26.75
N GLY A 2 19.61 31.00 -25.54
CA GLY A 2 19.48 29.90 -24.58
C GLY A 2 18.30 28.97 -24.85
N GLU A 3 18.55 27.66 -24.87
CA GLU A 3 17.50 26.66 -24.76
C GLU A 3 17.02 26.53 -23.31
N GLN A 4 15.71 26.43 -23.11
CA GLN A 4 15.14 26.19 -21.79
C GLN A 4 15.46 24.74 -21.37
N ALA A 5 16.39 24.58 -20.43
CA ALA A 5 16.56 23.33 -19.69
C ALA A 5 15.29 23.06 -18.83
N ARG A 6 14.27 22.45 -19.46
CA ARG A 6 13.04 22.06 -18.78
C ARG A 6 13.38 21.07 -17.68
N ARG A 7 13.13 21.46 -16.44
CA ARG A 7 13.38 20.64 -15.25
C ARG A 7 12.57 19.35 -15.35
N VAL A 8 13.24 18.21 -15.50
CA VAL A 8 12.64 16.91 -15.19
C VAL A 8 12.67 16.73 -13.68
N SER A 9 11.88 17.54 -12.97
CA SER A 9 11.55 17.35 -11.55
C SER A 9 10.50 16.24 -11.42
N GLY A 10 10.80 15.08 -12.01
CA GLY A 10 9.88 13.98 -12.29
C GLY A 10 10.02 12.85 -11.28
N ALA A 11 9.80 13.15 -9.99
CA ALA A 11 9.40 12.22 -8.94
C ALA A 11 9.28 13.00 -7.61
N ALA A 12 8.20 13.78 -7.47
CA ALA A 12 7.70 14.13 -6.15
C ALA A 12 7.31 12.83 -5.42
N LEU A 13 7.47 12.78 -4.09
CA LEU A 13 6.99 11.64 -3.32
C LEU A 13 5.50 11.43 -3.61
N ALA A 14 5.15 10.27 -4.15
CA ALA A 14 3.82 9.74 -3.96
C ALA A 14 3.75 9.27 -2.50
N VAL A 15 3.60 10.24 -1.58
CA VAL A 15 3.37 10.02 -0.16
C VAL A 15 2.15 9.12 -0.03
N GLY A 16 2.36 7.84 0.27
CA GLY A 16 1.26 6.97 0.71
C GLY A 16 0.59 7.65 1.90
N VAL A 17 -0.72 7.86 1.83
CA VAL A 17 -1.42 8.83 2.68
C VAL A 17 -1.67 8.26 4.08
N GLY A 18 -0.57 8.05 4.83
CA GLY A 18 -0.57 7.79 6.27
C GLY A 18 -0.97 9.02 7.10
N ILE A 19 -1.87 9.85 6.55
CA ILE A 19 -2.39 11.08 7.14
C ILE A 19 -3.84 10.82 7.56
N PHE A 20 -4.00 10.34 8.80
CA PHE A 20 -5.15 10.62 9.67
C PHE A 20 -6.58 10.55 9.04
N LEU A 21 -6.91 9.45 8.37
CA LEU A 21 -8.28 8.98 8.19
C LEU A 21 -8.32 7.47 8.51
N SER A 22 -9.40 6.89 9.06
CA SER A 22 -10.76 7.43 9.20
C SER A 22 -11.12 7.86 10.64
N PRO A 23 -11.86 8.97 10.82
CA PRO A 23 -12.72 9.15 11.99
C PRO A 23 -13.97 8.27 11.81
N GLY A 24 -13.98 7.06 12.38
CA GLY A 24 -15.10 6.12 12.13
C GLY A 24 -15.18 4.86 12.99
N ILE A 25 -14.06 4.33 13.52
CA ILE A 25 -14.10 3.15 14.43
C ILE A 25 -14.97 3.50 15.64
N ALA A 26 -16.03 2.73 15.89
CA ALA A 26 -16.89 2.98 17.03
C ALA A 26 -16.30 2.39 18.31
N THR A 27 -16.45 3.13 19.41
CA THR A 27 -16.66 2.51 20.72
C THR A 27 -17.99 1.76 20.66
N ALA A 28 -17.94 0.43 20.63
CA ALA A 28 -19.11 -0.42 20.57
C ALA A 28 -19.78 -0.51 21.96
N GLU A 29 -20.27 0.62 22.46
CA GLU A 29 -20.93 0.73 23.77
C GLU A 29 -22.37 1.24 23.57
N PRO A 30 -23.38 0.52 24.09
CA PRO A 30 -24.77 0.96 23.99
C PRO A 30 -25.02 2.20 24.86
N VAL A 31 -25.91 3.09 24.42
CA VAL A 31 -26.39 4.20 25.25
C VAL A 31 -27.12 3.61 26.46
N THR A 32 -26.57 3.82 27.65
CA THR A 32 -27.09 3.22 28.89
C THR A 32 -28.41 3.88 29.31
N ASP A 33 -29.54 3.22 29.05
CA ASP A 33 -30.79 3.46 29.78
C ASP A 33 -31.21 2.17 30.50
N SER A 34 -31.32 2.24 31.83
CA SER A 34 -31.26 1.05 32.70
C SER A 34 -32.65 0.54 33.09
N PRO A 35 -33.08 -0.66 32.64
CA PRO A 35 -34.15 -1.38 33.32
C PRO A 35 -33.64 -1.90 34.67
N GLY A 36 -34.31 -1.53 35.77
CA GLY A 36 -33.96 -1.98 37.12
C GLY A 36 -34.11 -3.50 37.31
N PRO A 37 -33.39 -4.12 38.25
CA PRO A 37 -33.30 -5.57 38.37
C PRO A 37 -34.61 -6.24 38.86
N GLY A 38 -35.15 -7.12 38.02
CA GLY A 38 -36.35 -7.93 38.27
C GLY A 38 -37.14 -8.10 36.96
N VAL A 39 -37.75 -9.25 36.64
CA VAL A 39 -38.08 -10.43 37.46
C VAL A 39 -37.80 -11.71 36.66
N SER A 40 -37.50 -12.82 37.36
CA SER A 40 -37.41 -14.15 36.75
C SER A 40 -38.73 -14.56 36.08
N ALA A 41 -38.66 -14.99 34.82
CA ALA A 41 -39.77 -15.64 34.14
C ALA A 41 -39.89 -17.10 34.63
N ASP A 42 -41.03 -17.45 35.23
CA ASP A 42 -41.44 -18.82 35.55
C ASP A 42 -42.72 -19.15 34.76
N ALA A 43 -42.91 -20.41 34.39
CA ALA A 43 -43.90 -20.82 33.39
C ALA A 43 -45.26 -21.20 34.02
N GLY A 44 -46.33 -20.50 33.60
CA GLY A 44 -47.70 -20.75 34.06
C GLY A 44 -48.71 -20.85 32.90
N THR A 45 -49.49 -21.93 32.86
CA THR A 45 -50.51 -22.22 31.83
C THR A 45 -51.86 -21.51 32.08
N PRO A 46 -52.73 -21.37 31.05
CA PRO A 46 -53.80 -20.37 31.04
C PRO A 46 -55.11 -20.80 31.74
N ALA A 47 -55.99 -19.81 31.96
CA ALA A 47 -57.41 -20.00 32.29
C ALA A 47 -58.27 -18.90 31.65
N ASP A 48 -59.43 -19.25 31.10
CA ASP A 48 -60.36 -18.32 30.43
C ASP A 48 -61.12 -17.41 31.40
N THR A 49 -61.46 -16.18 30.99
CA THR A 49 -62.85 -15.66 31.10
C THR A 49 -63.07 -14.33 30.37
N GLU A 50 -63.99 -14.34 29.40
CA GLU A 50 -64.74 -13.18 28.88
C GLU A 50 -66.17 -13.17 29.49
N PRO A 51 -67.06 -12.17 29.24
CA PRO A 51 -66.92 -10.88 28.53
C PRO A 51 -67.52 -9.66 29.32
N ALA A 52 -67.79 -8.55 28.60
CA ALA A 52 -68.90 -7.58 28.81
C ALA A 52 -68.69 -6.38 29.78
N GLU A 53 -69.19 -5.15 29.53
CA GLU A 53 -69.75 -4.54 28.28
C GLU A 53 -69.87 -2.99 28.38
N ASP A 54 -69.77 -2.32 27.22
CA ASP A 54 -70.59 -1.18 26.73
C ASP A 54 -70.45 0.30 27.21
N SER A 55 -70.78 1.21 26.26
CA SER A 55 -71.25 2.62 26.36
C SER A 55 -70.20 3.76 26.57
N ASP A 56 -70.20 4.87 25.80
CA ASP A 56 -70.99 5.24 24.60
C ASP A 56 -70.41 6.45 23.79
N GLN A 57 -70.88 6.63 22.54
CA GLN A 57 -70.95 7.86 21.70
C GLN A 57 -69.64 8.56 21.22
N SER A 58 -69.55 9.16 20.02
CA SER A 58 -70.49 9.24 18.87
C SER A 58 -69.82 9.73 17.54
N ASP A 59 -70.30 9.19 16.42
CA ASP A 59 -70.52 9.79 15.07
C ASP A 59 -69.43 10.61 14.32
N ALA A 60 -69.04 10.17 13.11
CA ALA A 60 -69.30 10.89 11.84
C ALA A 60 -68.84 10.14 10.55
N ASP A 61 -69.72 10.12 9.54
CA ASP A 61 -69.56 9.73 8.11
C ASP A 61 -68.89 10.86 7.26
N THR A 62 -68.44 10.77 5.98
CA THR A 62 -68.19 9.74 4.93
C THR A 62 -67.45 10.37 3.72
N ASP A 63 -66.85 9.53 2.87
CA ASP A 63 -66.64 9.62 1.38
C ASP A 63 -65.89 10.78 0.68
N ASP A 64 -64.95 10.35 -0.19
CA ASP A 64 -64.63 10.77 -1.58
C ASP A 64 -64.69 12.23 -2.05
N THR A 65 -63.62 12.69 -2.71
CA THR A 65 -63.59 12.83 -4.20
C THR A 65 -62.18 13.06 -4.76
N ASP A 66 -62.06 13.00 -6.09
CA ASP A 66 -60.81 12.78 -6.85
C ASP A 66 -60.42 13.97 -7.77
N THR A 67 -59.16 13.99 -8.23
CA THR A 67 -58.61 14.65 -9.47
C THR A 67 -58.55 16.19 -9.69
N ASP A 68 -57.50 16.56 -10.47
CA ASP A 68 -57.35 17.63 -11.50
C ASP A 68 -56.68 19.02 -11.26
N GLU A 69 -55.46 19.15 -11.85
CA GLU A 69 -54.94 20.25 -12.74
C GLU A 69 -54.75 21.72 -12.25
N PRO A 70 -54.09 22.65 -13.02
CA PRO A 70 -53.22 22.52 -14.23
C PRO A 70 -51.87 23.31 -14.17
N GLU A 71 -51.11 23.33 -15.28
CA GLU A 71 -49.97 24.25 -15.59
C GLU A 71 -50.40 25.67 -16.02
N THR A 72 -49.49 26.67 -16.03
CA THR A 72 -49.29 27.64 -17.16
C THR A 72 -48.07 28.59 -16.98
N ASP A 73 -47.62 29.22 -18.08
CA ASP A 73 -46.47 30.16 -18.23
C ASP A 73 -46.66 31.55 -17.56
N ASP A 74 -45.59 32.38 -17.42
CA ASP A 74 -45.16 33.37 -18.44
C ASP A 74 -44.16 34.49 -17.96
N THR A 75 -43.10 34.71 -18.76
CA THR A 75 -42.26 35.93 -19.04
C THR A 75 -41.65 36.93 -18.01
N SER A 76 -40.52 37.52 -18.46
CA SER A 76 -39.94 38.87 -18.20
C SER A 76 -39.19 39.18 -16.89
N ASP A 77 -38.21 40.10 -16.82
CA ASP A 77 -37.20 40.68 -17.77
C ASP A 77 -36.19 41.53 -16.93
N ASP A 78 -35.13 42.08 -17.57
CA ASP A 78 -34.23 43.18 -17.11
C ASP A 78 -33.29 42.96 -15.88
N GLU A 79 -32.13 43.61 -15.69
CA GLU A 79 -31.05 44.19 -16.55
C GLU A 79 -29.89 44.69 -15.62
N ALA A 80 -28.71 45.03 -16.19
CA ALA A 80 -27.53 45.71 -15.60
C ALA A 80 -26.75 44.99 -14.45
N GLU A 81 -25.41 44.90 -14.36
CA GLU A 81 -24.20 45.67 -14.80
C GLU A 81 -23.48 46.44 -13.66
N ASP A 82 -22.21 46.80 -13.92
CA ASP A 82 -21.21 47.53 -13.09
C ASP A 82 -20.65 46.88 -11.79
N GLU A 83 -19.43 47.23 -11.33
CA GLU A 83 -18.10 47.16 -11.98
C GLU A 83 -16.97 47.36 -10.93
N GLY A 84 -15.73 47.03 -11.31
CA GLY A 84 -14.47 47.47 -10.68
C GLY A 84 -14.07 46.87 -9.31
N GLU A 85 -12.84 47.03 -8.81
CA GLU A 85 -11.48 47.07 -9.41
C GLU A 85 -10.44 47.24 -8.26
N ASP A 86 -9.15 47.15 -8.58
CA ASP A 86 -7.95 47.56 -7.80
C ASP A 86 -7.59 46.95 -6.43
N GLU A 87 -6.50 46.16 -6.48
CA GLU A 87 -5.19 46.32 -5.78
C GLU A 87 -5.07 46.78 -4.30
N GLY A 88 -4.15 46.14 -3.57
CA GLY A 88 -3.79 46.48 -2.18
C GLY A 88 -2.62 45.67 -1.62
N ASP A 89 -1.39 46.03 -2.04
CA ASP A 89 -0.11 45.35 -1.72
C ASP A 89 0.31 45.38 -0.21
N SER A 90 1.33 44.58 0.11
CA SER A 90 2.40 44.82 1.11
C SER A 90 2.28 44.39 2.60
N LEU A 91 3.19 43.45 2.95
CA LEU A 91 4.17 43.48 4.06
C LEU A 91 3.79 43.28 5.57
N ASP A 92 4.43 42.24 6.12
CA ASP A 92 5.35 42.24 7.29
C ASP A 92 4.94 42.32 8.79
N ASP A 93 5.61 41.42 9.52
CA ASP A 93 6.21 41.51 10.87
C ASP A 93 5.41 41.10 12.14
N ALA A 94 6.18 40.95 13.22
CA ALA A 94 5.93 40.09 14.38
C ALA A 94 5.02 40.69 15.47
N GLY A 95 4.50 39.80 16.32
CA GLY A 95 3.60 40.14 17.42
C GLY A 95 4.27 40.71 18.68
N SER A 96 3.42 41.01 19.67
CA SER A 96 3.84 41.37 21.03
C SER A 96 2.71 41.09 22.04
N ASP A 97 3.08 40.71 23.27
CA ASP A 97 2.16 40.64 24.41
C ASP A 97 1.74 42.05 24.91
N HIS A 98 0.60 42.17 25.59
CA HIS A 98 0.57 42.55 27.04
C HIS A 98 -0.82 42.77 27.66
N HIS A 99 -0.97 42.26 28.89
CA HIS A 99 -1.67 42.78 30.08
C HIS A 99 -3.14 43.30 30.06
N GLY A 100 -3.90 43.20 31.15
CA GLY A 100 -3.63 42.53 32.45
C GLY A 100 -4.44 43.07 33.64
N ALA A 101 -4.22 42.48 34.83
CA ALA A 101 -4.71 42.86 36.18
C ALA A 101 -6.24 42.72 36.44
N ASP A 102 -6.76 42.54 37.67
CA ASP A 102 -6.22 42.78 39.03
C ASP A 102 -6.47 41.63 40.05
N ALA A 103 -5.77 41.78 41.19
CA ALA A 103 -5.65 41.02 42.45
C ALA A 103 -6.95 40.69 43.24
N ASP A 104 -6.97 39.97 44.38
CA ASP A 104 -5.97 39.56 45.42
C ASP A 104 -6.48 38.25 46.12
N ALA A 105 -5.87 37.51 47.08
CA ALA A 105 -4.72 37.68 48.00
C ALA A 105 -4.21 36.30 48.55
N ASP A 106 -3.21 36.28 49.45
CA ASP A 106 -2.75 35.13 50.29
C ASP A 106 -2.84 35.49 51.80
N PRO A 107 -2.89 34.53 52.75
CA PRO A 107 -1.63 34.17 53.46
C PRO A 107 -1.48 32.68 53.89
N THR A 108 -0.34 32.08 53.55
CA THR A 108 0.16 30.78 54.08
C THR A 108 0.71 30.82 55.52
N PRO A 109 0.89 29.64 56.17
CA PRO A 109 2.20 29.34 56.80
C PRO A 109 2.69 27.86 56.69
N GLN A 110 3.94 27.62 57.08
CA GLN A 110 4.71 26.34 57.04
C GLN A 110 5.21 25.92 58.47
N PRO A 111 6.21 25.00 58.66
CA PRO A 111 6.31 23.56 58.31
C PRO A 111 6.74 22.63 59.50
N SER A 112 6.68 21.29 59.30
CA SER A 112 7.28 20.23 60.15
C SER A 112 7.10 18.83 59.50
N GLU A 113 7.89 17.74 59.67
CA GLU A 113 9.26 17.44 60.17
C GLU A 113 9.58 15.94 59.79
N GLU A 114 10.85 15.47 59.85
CA GLU A 114 11.22 14.04 59.64
C GLU A 114 11.10 13.18 60.93
N PRO A 115 11.22 11.83 60.85
CA PRO A 115 12.54 11.23 61.12
C PRO A 115 12.94 9.97 60.29
N VAL A 116 14.24 9.65 60.37
CA VAL A 116 15.00 8.56 59.72
C VAL A 116 14.88 7.21 60.47
N ASP A 117 15.00 6.07 59.77
CA ASP A 117 15.83 4.93 60.21
C ASP A 117 16.08 3.86 59.10
N GLU A 118 17.30 3.31 59.06
CA GLU A 118 17.83 2.24 58.19
C GLU A 118 19.04 1.60 58.93
N PRO A 119 19.60 0.41 58.58
CA PRO A 119 19.16 -0.64 57.65
C PRO A 119 19.21 -2.06 58.30
N ALA A 120 19.10 -3.13 57.49
CA ALA A 120 19.53 -4.49 57.86
C ALA A 120 20.10 -5.25 56.64
N GLU A 121 21.16 -6.03 56.86
CA GLU A 121 21.94 -6.72 55.81
C GLU A 121 21.38 -8.11 55.42
N GLY A 122 21.77 -8.62 54.25
CA GLY A 122 21.45 -9.99 53.81
C GLY A 122 21.89 -10.33 52.38
N VAL A 123 23.21 -10.43 52.15
CA VAL A 123 23.79 -10.87 50.87
C VAL A 123 24.19 -12.36 50.96
N ASP A 124 24.01 -13.12 49.89
CA ASP A 124 24.64 -14.43 49.69
C ASP A 124 25.09 -14.56 48.22
N ASP A 125 26.18 -15.30 47.97
CA ASP A 125 27.18 -14.93 46.95
C ASP A 125 27.44 -15.98 45.83
N ILE A 126 27.68 -15.50 44.60
CA ILE A 126 28.78 -15.82 43.65
C ILE A 126 29.13 -17.32 43.39
N PRO A 127 29.22 -17.79 42.11
CA PRO A 127 30.56 -17.95 41.48
C PRO A 127 30.70 -17.87 39.93
N VAL A 128 31.41 -16.83 39.43
CA VAL A 128 32.48 -16.80 38.37
C VAL A 128 32.28 -17.43 36.95
N ASP A 129 33.06 -17.11 35.90
CA ASP A 129 34.33 -16.34 35.77
C ASP A 129 34.52 -15.57 34.42
N ILE A 130 35.65 -14.85 34.34
CA ILE A 130 36.12 -13.83 33.36
C ILE A 130 37.21 -14.43 32.41
N PRO A 131 37.36 -14.00 31.13
CA PRO A 131 38.44 -13.04 30.78
C PRO A 131 38.18 -12.04 29.63
N VAL A 132 38.98 -10.96 29.63
CA VAL A 132 39.07 -9.82 28.69
C VAL A 132 40.55 -9.65 28.28
N ASP A 133 40.88 -9.04 27.13
CA ASP A 133 42.23 -8.46 26.90
C ASP A 133 42.26 -7.30 25.85
N ILE A 134 43.32 -6.45 25.88
CA ILE A 134 43.46 -5.10 25.23
C ILE A 134 44.94 -4.76 24.87
N PRO A 135 45.32 -3.84 23.92
CA PRO A 135 44.88 -2.43 23.67
C PRO A 135 44.44 -2.14 22.20
N VAL A 136 44.02 -0.95 21.70
CA VAL A 136 44.13 0.51 22.01
C VAL A 136 45.36 1.27 21.40
N ASP A 137 45.17 2.56 21.04
CA ASP A 137 46.15 3.66 20.75
C ASP A 137 46.91 3.71 19.40
N ILE A 138 47.28 4.87 18.78
CA ILE A 138 47.23 6.33 19.14
C ILE A 138 46.96 7.24 17.87
N PRO A 139 46.55 8.54 18.00
CA PRO A 139 46.13 9.49 16.92
C PRO A 139 47.23 10.49 16.43
N VAL A 140 46.89 11.55 15.61
CA VAL A 140 47.09 13.03 15.87
C VAL A 140 46.93 14.03 14.66
N ASP A 141 46.49 15.26 14.98
CA ASP A 141 46.64 16.64 14.39
C ASP A 141 46.08 17.17 13.04
N ILE A 142 45.82 18.48 13.08
CA ILE A 142 45.35 19.44 12.05
C ILE A 142 46.51 20.43 11.74
N PRO A 143 46.51 21.15 10.59
CA PRO A 143 46.56 22.62 10.70
C PRO A 143 45.68 23.36 9.68
N VAL A 144 45.55 24.69 9.85
CA VAL A 144 44.69 25.59 9.06
C VAL A 144 45.51 26.73 8.46
N GLU A 145 45.54 26.86 7.12
CA GLU A 145 46.01 28.04 6.35
C GLU A 145 45.25 28.14 5.00
N ALA A 146 45.32 29.27 4.29
CA ALA A 146 44.36 30.40 4.40
C ALA A 146 44.71 31.56 3.42
N VAL A 147 43.86 32.60 3.34
CA VAL A 147 44.15 33.98 2.83
C VAL A 147 44.22 34.21 1.29
N GLU A 148 43.56 35.30 0.83
CA GLU A 148 43.74 36.11 -0.43
C GLU A 148 43.57 35.47 -1.85
N ASP A 149 43.24 36.20 -2.95
CA ASP A 149 42.31 37.34 -3.20
C ASP A 149 42.18 37.67 -4.73
N GLU A 150 41.31 38.65 -5.07
CA GLU A 150 41.20 39.49 -6.32
C GLU A 150 40.70 38.94 -7.69
N ASP A 151 39.75 39.70 -8.30
CA ASP A 151 39.38 39.75 -9.74
C ASP A 151 40.36 40.63 -10.56
N PRO A 152 40.38 40.59 -11.93
CA PRO A 152 39.73 41.71 -12.67
C PRO A 152 39.22 41.47 -14.13
N VAL A 153 37.92 41.72 -14.35
CA VAL A 153 37.34 42.71 -15.30
C VAL A 153 37.70 42.71 -16.83
N ALA A 154 36.69 42.31 -17.66
CA ALA A 154 36.27 42.90 -18.97
C ALA A 154 37.17 42.72 -20.25
N PRO A 155 36.72 43.10 -21.49
CA PRO A 155 35.47 43.75 -21.90
C PRO A 155 34.68 43.21 -23.14
N VAL A 156 33.51 43.83 -23.30
CA VAL A 156 32.48 43.86 -24.38
C VAL A 156 32.99 43.91 -25.84
N VAL A 157 32.22 43.28 -26.76
CA VAL A 157 32.02 43.71 -28.18
C VAL A 157 30.52 43.52 -28.55
N GLU A 158 29.99 44.34 -29.46
CA GLU A 158 28.56 44.46 -29.83
C GLU A 158 28.11 43.54 -30.99
N GLU A 159 26.80 43.57 -31.31
CA GLU A 159 26.15 42.87 -32.44
C GLU A 159 26.41 43.55 -33.81
N PRO A 160 25.85 43.02 -34.92
CA PRO A 160 24.59 43.60 -35.39
C PRO A 160 23.56 42.61 -36.00
N GLU A 161 22.38 43.17 -36.28
CA GLU A 161 21.16 42.56 -36.87
C GLU A 161 21.29 42.22 -38.38
N ASP A 162 20.32 41.47 -38.94
CA ASP A 162 19.88 41.63 -40.35
C ASP A 162 18.50 40.98 -40.67
N ASP A 163 17.57 41.83 -41.13
CA ASP A 163 16.35 41.70 -41.96
C ASP A 163 15.39 40.47 -42.01
N LEU A 164 14.09 40.82 -42.05
CA LEU A 164 12.95 40.04 -42.57
C LEU A 164 12.68 40.38 -44.07
N PRO A 165 11.93 39.55 -44.82
CA PRO A 165 10.58 40.01 -45.22
C PRO A 165 9.52 38.88 -45.33
N ALA A 166 8.28 39.22 -45.73
CA ALA A 166 7.07 38.43 -45.48
C ALA A 166 6.16 38.16 -46.70
N SER A 167 5.00 37.52 -46.41
CA SER A 167 3.71 37.48 -47.14
C SER A 167 3.36 36.27 -48.06
N SER A 168 2.34 35.50 -47.61
CA SER A 168 0.99 35.30 -48.22
C SER A 168 0.86 34.88 -49.71
N PRO A 169 -0.13 34.02 -50.10
CA PRO A 169 -1.54 34.17 -49.70
C PRO A 169 -2.38 32.89 -49.42
N GLN A 170 -3.64 33.14 -49.08
CA GLN A 170 -4.69 32.22 -48.61
C GLN A 170 -5.58 31.69 -49.77
N ALA A 171 -6.21 30.51 -49.58
CA ALA A 171 -7.25 29.97 -50.46
C ALA A 171 -8.45 29.44 -49.64
N ALA A 172 -9.63 29.36 -50.28
CA ALA A 172 -10.93 29.10 -49.64
C ALA A 172 -11.39 27.61 -49.80
N PRO A 173 -12.40 27.14 -49.05
CA PRO A 173 -12.59 25.71 -48.79
C PRO A 173 -13.43 24.95 -49.83
N GLU A 174 -13.32 23.61 -49.80
CA GLU A 174 -14.15 22.67 -50.55
C GLU A 174 -15.01 21.83 -49.57
N VAL A 175 -16.23 21.46 -49.98
CA VAL A 175 -17.23 20.81 -49.12
C VAL A 175 -17.24 19.30 -49.32
N ILE A 176 -17.09 18.53 -48.24
CA ILE A 176 -17.16 17.07 -48.24
C ILE A 176 -18.30 16.61 -47.31
N ALA A 177 -19.04 15.58 -47.74
CA ALA A 177 -20.21 15.04 -47.05
C ALA A 177 -19.85 14.30 -45.74
N PRO A 178 -20.77 14.23 -44.74
CA PRO A 178 -20.51 13.54 -43.48
C PRO A 178 -20.29 12.03 -43.66
N ALA A 179 -19.34 11.49 -42.90
CA ALA A 179 -19.06 10.05 -42.85
C ALA A 179 -20.13 9.30 -42.03
N PRO A 180 -20.37 8.00 -42.32
CA PRO A 180 -21.21 7.15 -41.46
C PRO A 180 -20.55 6.95 -40.08
N PRO A 181 -21.33 6.66 -39.02
CA PRO A 181 -20.79 6.44 -37.68
C PRO A 181 -19.83 5.22 -37.64
N PRO A 182 -18.80 5.24 -36.77
CA PRO A 182 -17.88 4.12 -36.63
C PRO A 182 -18.62 2.88 -36.12
N ALA A 183 -18.27 1.71 -36.65
CA ALA A 183 -18.71 0.43 -36.10
C ALA A 183 -18.09 0.22 -34.69
N PRO A 184 -18.80 -0.42 -33.75
CA PRO A 184 -18.24 -0.71 -32.43
C PRO A 184 -17.00 -1.60 -32.53
N ALA A 185 -15.99 -1.31 -31.72
CA ALA A 185 -14.78 -2.11 -31.62
C ALA A 185 -15.10 -3.54 -31.11
N PRO A 186 -14.35 -4.56 -31.52
CA PRO A 186 -14.56 -5.93 -31.03
C PRO A 186 -14.27 -6.01 -29.53
N VAL A 187 -15.26 -6.42 -28.75
CA VAL A 187 -15.09 -6.75 -27.33
C VAL A 187 -14.46 -8.14 -27.25
N GLU A 188 -13.15 -8.22 -27.06
CA GLU A 188 -12.48 -9.50 -26.83
C GLU A 188 -12.81 -10.03 -25.43
N SER A 189 -13.26 -11.28 -25.35
CA SER A 189 -13.83 -11.84 -24.13
C SER A 189 -12.75 -12.33 -23.15
N PRO A 190 -12.80 -11.95 -21.85
CA PRO A 190 -11.85 -12.42 -20.83
C PRO A 190 -11.72 -13.95 -20.74
N ALA A 191 -12.77 -14.70 -21.09
CA ALA A 191 -12.76 -16.16 -21.08
C ALA A 191 -11.66 -16.79 -21.97
N MET A 192 -11.20 -16.09 -23.01
CA MET A 192 -10.14 -16.59 -23.89
C MET A 192 -8.75 -16.51 -23.24
N TRP A 193 -8.53 -15.54 -22.35
CA TRP A 193 -7.27 -15.38 -21.61
C TRP A 193 -7.15 -16.40 -20.47
N ALA A 194 -8.24 -16.68 -19.75
CA ALA A 194 -8.26 -17.72 -18.72
C ALA A 194 -7.81 -19.11 -19.25
N VAL A 195 -8.22 -19.46 -20.48
CA VAL A 195 -7.81 -20.71 -21.14
C VAL A 195 -6.31 -20.71 -21.50
N LEU A 196 -5.75 -19.58 -21.94
CA LEU A 196 -4.31 -19.45 -22.21
C LEU A 196 -3.47 -19.48 -20.93
N ALA A 197 -3.92 -18.81 -19.86
CA ALA A 197 -3.25 -18.80 -18.56
C ALA A 197 -3.23 -20.21 -17.94
N TRP A 198 -4.37 -20.92 -17.96
CA TRP A 198 -4.46 -22.32 -17.55
C TRP A 198 -3.51 -23.22 -18.35
N ALA A 199 -3.46 -23.07 -19.68
CA ALA A 199 -2.57 -23.86 -20.54
C ALA A 199 -1.07 -23.62 -20.25
N ARG A 200 -0.67 -22.40 -19.84
CA ARG A 200 0.71 -22.11 -19.40
C ARG A 200 1.02 -22.74 -18.03
N ARG A 201 0.07 -22.71 -17.08
CA ARG A 201 0.25 -23.23 -15.71
C ARG A 201 0.40 -24.77 -15.64
N GLN A 202 0.04 -25.51 -16.70
CA GLN A 202 0.18 -26.97 -16.79
C GLN A 202 1.60 -27.49 -17.16
N LEU A 203 2.59 -26.62 -17.42
CA LEU A 203 3.93 -27.03 -17.89
C LEU A 203 5.04 -27.01 -16.83
N PHE A 204 4.77 -26.53 -15.61
CA PHE A 204 5.73 -26.48 -14.50
C PHE A 204 5.21 -27.23 -13.26
N GLY A 205 5.17 -28.56 -13.34
CA GLY A 205 4.56 -29.38 -12.29
C GLY A 205 4.89 -30.87 -12.35
N THR A 206 6.15 -31.25 -12.15
CA THR A 206 6.54 -32.55 -11.53
C THR A 206 8.05 -32.64 -11.29
N THR A 207 8.45 -32.93 -10.05
CA THR A 207 9.86 -33.20 -9.70
C THR A 207 10.28 -34.60 -10.12
N ALA A 208 11.32 -34.74 -10.95
CA ALA A 208 11.93 -36.02 -11.28
C ALA A 208 13.47 -35.93 -11.29
N THR A 209 14.13 -36.80 -10.52
CA THR A 209 15.59 -36.85 -10.42
C THR A 209 16.25 -37.28 -11.75
N PRO A 210 17.30 -36.60 -12.23
CA PRO A 210 17.92 -36.90 -13.52
C PRO A 210 18.72 -38.21 -13.49
N THR A 211 18.16 -39.28 -14.05
CA THR A 211 18.92 -40.50 -14.37
C THR A 211 19.52 -40.39 -15.77
N THR A 212 20.81 -40.68 -15.91
CA THR A 212 21.57 -40.45 -17.15
C THR A 212 21.19 -41.42 -18.27
N SER A 213 20.66 -40.90 -19.39
CA SER A 213 20.52 -41.67 -20.64
C SER A 213 20.98 -40.84 -21.85
N MET A 214 22.07 -41.25 -22.51
CA MET A 214 22.59 -40.56 -23.70
C MET A 214 21.76 -40.90 -24.95
N ALA A 215 21.02 -39.91 -25.47
CA ALA A 215 20.35 -39.99 -26.77
C ALA A 215 21.22 -39.33 -27.86
N THR A 216 22.01 -40.13 -28.58
CA THR A 216 22.97 -39.67 -29.60
C THR A 216 22.29 -38.96 -30.77
N HIS A 217 22.28 -37.62 -30.74
CA HIS A 217 21.93 -36.80 -31.90
C HIS A 217 23.18 -36.58 -32.77
N SER A 218 23.07 -36.88 -34.06
CA SER A 218 24.19 -36.71 -35.00
C SER A 218 24.47 -35.23 -35.24
N THR A 219 25.63 -34.75 -34.78
CA THR A 219 26.06 -33.37 -34.98
C THR A 219 26.39 -33.07 -36.44
N SER A 220 25.44 -32.52 -37.19
CA SER A 220 25.75 -31.76 -38.40
C SER A 220 26.48 -30.49 -37.99
N SER A 221 27.81 -30.49 -38.08
CA SER A 221 28.68 -29.40 -37.61
C SER A 221 28.60 -28.17 -38.52
N SER A 222 27.52 -27.40 -38.37
CA SER A 222 27.44 -26.03 -38.86
C SER A 222 28.39 -25.18 -38.02
N SER A 223 29.63 -25.04 -38.48
CA SER A 223 30.62 -24.16 -37.85
C SER A 223 30.31 -22.71 -38.18
N THR A 224 29.32 -22.15 -37.47
CA THR A 224 29.15 -20.69 -37.36
C THR A 224 30.41 -20.10 -36.74
N THR A 225 31.29 -19.60 -37.60
CA THR A 225 32.49 -18.88 -37.20
C THR A 225 32.04 -17.62 -36.46
N SER A 226 32.23 -17.60 -35.14
CA SER A 226 32.04 -16.39 -34.35
C SER A 226 33.01 -15.33 -34.86
N THR A 227 32.47 -14.31 -35.52
CA THR A 227 33.26 -13.13 -35.88
C THR A 227 33.79 -12.54 -34.57
N PRO A 228 35.11 -12.30 -34.42
CA PRO A 228 35.65 -11.80 -33.16
C PRO A 228 35.03 -10.44 -32.84
N VAL A 229 34.34 -10.36 -31.68
CA VAL A 229 33.65 -9.13 -31.25
C VAL A 229 34.69 -8.01 -31.12
N THR A 230 34.54 -6.97 -31.95
CA THR A 230 35.44 -5.82 -31.93
C THR A 230 35.27 -5.11 -30.60
N THR A 231 36.39 -4.95 -29.87
CA THR A 231 36.39 -4.38 -28.52
C THR A 231 37.00 -2.99 -28.57
N ILE A 232 36.23 -2.00 -28.13
CA ILE A 232 36.62 -0.61 -27.93
C ILE A 232 37.02 -0.47 -26.45
N ASN A 233 38.32 -0.50 -26.17
CA ASN A 233 38.86 -0.38 -24.81
C ASN A 233 39.10 1.10 -24.48
N VAL A 234 38.53 1.61 -23.39
CA VAL A 234 38.65 3.04 -23.03
C VAL A 234 40.11 3.51 -22.83
N LYS A 235 41.02 2.62 -22.42
CA LYS A 235 42.45 2.98 -22.27
C LYS A 235 43.16 3.21 -23.61
N ASP A 236 42.67 2.64 -24.71
CA ASP A 236 43.19 2.90 -26.06
C ASP A 236 42.82 4.32 -26.56
N TYR A 237 41.83 4.96 -25.92
CA TYR A 237 41.40 6.34 -26.15
C TYR A 237 41.99 7.33 -25.13
N GLY A 238 42.93 6.87 -24.29
CA GLY A 238 43.67 7.69 -23.34
C GLY A 238 43.16 7.69 -21.91
N ALA A 239 42.14 6.88 -21.57
CA ALA A 239 41.65 6.79 -20.19
C ALA A 239 42.70 6.12 -19.28
N VAL A 240 42.98 6.74 -18.13
CA VAL A 240 43.96 6.26 -17.16
C VAL A 240 43.32 5.28 -16.18
N GLY A 241 42.17 5.63 -15.61
CA GLY A 241 41.47 4.84 -14.59
C GLY A 241 42.16 4.83 -13.23
N ASP A 242 42.79 5.95 -12.82
CA ASP A 242 43.48 6.11 -11.52
C ASP A 242 42.59 6.71 -10.41
N GLY A 243 41.39 7.19 -10.74
CA GLY A 243 40.45 7.86 -9.84
C GLY A 243 40.69 9.37 -9.64
N ILE A 244 41.70 9.94 -10.31
CA ILE A 244 42.19 11.32 -10.12
C ILE A 244 42.16 12.09 -11.45
N THR A 245 42.74 11.50 -12.49
CA THR A 245 42.72 12.01 -13.86
C THR A 245 41.28 12.04 -14.38
N ASP A 246 40.87 13.14 -15.02
CA ASP A 246 39.54 13.21 -15.65
C ASP A 246 39.52 12.42 -16.96
N ASP A 247 38.90 11.25 -16.92
CA ASP A 247 38.78 10.34 -18.06
C ASP A 247 37.60 10.69 -18.98
N SER A 248 36.78 11.72 -18.65
CA SER A 248 35.58 12.09 -19.42
C SER A 248 35.82 12.18 -20.93
N ALA A 249 36.88 12.87 -21.37
CA ALA A 249 37.17 13.02 -22.79
C ALA A 249 37.48 11.68 -23.49
N ALA A 250 38.24 10.80 -22.84
CA ALA A 250 38.58 9.47 -23.37
C ALA A 250 37.36 8.54 -23.40
N ILE A 251 36.52 8.59 -22.38
CA ILE A 251 35.27 7.82 -22.30
C ILE A 251 34.30 8.25 -23.41
N LYS A 252 34.11 9.55 -23.64
CA LYS A 252 33.25 10.04 -24.73
C LYS A 252 33.85 9.74 -26.11
N ALA A 253 35.18 9.74 -26.26
CA ALA A 253 35.83 9.34 -27.51
C ALA A 253 35.65 7.84 -27.81
N ALA A 254 35.80 6.97 -26.80
CA ALA A 254 35.53 5.53 -26.93
C ALA A 254 34.03 5.27 -27.22
N GLN A 255 33.12 5.95 -26.52
CA GLN A 255 31.67 5.87 -26.76
C GLN A 255 31.28 6.35 -28.16
N ALA A 256 31.98 7.35 -28.73
CA ALA A 256 31.74 7.84 -30.09
C ALA A 256 32.32 6.93 -31.20
N ALA A 257 33.28 6.05 -30.86
CA ALA A 257 33.81 5.05 -31.78
C ALA A 257 33.02 3.73 -31.78
N LEU A 258 32.14 3.53 -30.81
CA LEU A 258 31.33 2.33 -30.64
C LEU A 258 30.19 2.27 -31.68
N THR A 259 29.99 1.10 -32.27
CA THR A 259 28.92 0.80 -33.22
C THR A 259 28.25 -0.54 -32.91
N SER A 260 27.13 -0.85 -33.54
CA SER A 260 26.40 -2.11 -33.31
C SER A 260 27.26 -3.35 -33.56
N GLY A 261 27.10 -4.39 -32.74
CA GLY A 261 27.91 -5.62 -32.80
C GLY A 261 29.29 -5.51 -32.15
N GLN A 262 29.52 -4.49 -31.32
CA GLN A 262 30.81 -4.23 -30.66
C GLN A 262 30.69 -4.22 -29.13
N ARG A 263 31.84 -4.37 -28.46
CA ARG A 263 31.96 -4.26 -27.00
C ARG A 263 32.69 -2.98 -26.60
N LEU A 264 32.09 -2.15 -25.75
CA LEU A 264 32.81 -1.14 -24.98
C LEU A 264 33.38 -1.80 -23.72
N TYR A 265 34.68 -1.65 -23.47
CA TYR A 265 35.37 -2.32 -22.37
C TYR A 265 36.09 -1.34 -21.46
N PHE A 266 35.86 -1.49 -20.15
CA PHE A 266 36.54 -0.81 -19.06
C PHE A 266 37.44 -1.82 -18.33
N PRO A 267 38.76 -1.87 -18.61
CA PRO A 267 39.72 -2.63 -17.81
C PRO A 267 39.73 -2.19 -16.34
N GLU A 268 40.47 -2.90 -15.47
CA GLU A 268 40.65 -2.53 -14.07
C GLU A 268 41.10 -1.05 -13.90
N GLY A 269 40.39 -0.32 -13.03
CA GLY A 269 40.61 1.12 -12.80
C GLY A 269 39.38 1.85 -12.22
N SER A 270 39.63 2.98 -11.57
CA SER A 270 38.60 3.95 -11.19
C SER A 270 38.54 5.07 -12.23
N TYR A 271 37.55 5.05 -13.12
CA TYR A 271 37.45 6.02 -14.20
C TYR A 271 36.67 7.25 -13.75
N ARG A 272 37.37 8.34 -13.45
CA ARG A 272 36.75 9.57 -12.98
C ARG A 272 36.12 10.32 -14.14
N PHE A 273 34.84 10.66 -14.03
CA PHE A 273 34.09 11.42 -15.02
C PHE A 273 33.67 12.76 -14.42
N ALA A 274 34.42 13.83 -14.71
CA ALA A 274 34.17 15.17 -14.14
C ALA A 274 33.33 16.08 -15.06
N GLN A 275 33.09 15.70 -16.33
CA GLN A 275 32.28 16.51 -17.24
C GLN A 275 30.83 16.63 -16.75
N GLN A 276 30.43 17.86 -16.40
CA GLN A 276 29.03 18.23 -16.21
C GLN A 276 28.29 18.35 -17.56
N ASN A 277 26.99 18.06 -17.56
CA ASN A 277 26.10 18.18 -18.74
C ASN A 277 26.69 17.61 -20.06
N PRO A 278 27.21 16.36 -20.06
CA PRO A 278 27.82 15.76 -21.25
C PRO A 278 26.78 15.54 -22.36
N ALA A 279 27.19 15.67 -23.62
CA ALA A 279 26.31 15.44 -24.77
C ALA A 279 25.68 14.04 -24.72
N GLY A 280 24.34 13.99 -24.84
CA GLY A 280 23.55 12.77 -24.63
C GLY A 280 23.15 12.51 -23.16
N ASN A 281 23.35 13.49 -22.28
CA ASN A 281 22.98 13.53 -20.86
C ASN A 281 23.54 12.36 -20.01
N ALA A 282 24.57 11.66 -20.49
CA ALA A 282 25.18 10.52 -19.81
C ALA A 282 26.70 10.47 -20.07
N ALA A 283 27.44 9.84 -19.15
CA ALA A 283 28.86 9.54 -19.35
C ALA A 283 29.05 8.54 -20.51
N VAL A 284 28.19 7.52 -20.60
CA VAL A 284 28.08 6.62 -21.76
C VAL A 284 26.65 6.64 -22.29
N LEU A 285 26.44 7.11 -23.51
CA LEU A 285 25.16 6.98 -24.23
C LEU A 285 25.26 5.91 -25.33
N LEU A 286 24.33 4.95 -25.31
CA LEU A 286 24.06 4.00 -26.39
C LEU A 286 22.75 4.40 -27.10
N LYS A 287 22.83 5.24 -28.13
CA LYS A 287 21.64 5.71 -28.88
C LYS A 287 21.45 4.92 -30.17
N GLY A 288 20.38 4.13 -30.24
CA GLY A 288 20.03 3.32 -31.41
C GLY A 288 21.06 2.25 -31.80
N LEU A 289 21.82 1.72 -30.83
CA LEU A 289 22.83 0.69 -31.05
C LEU A 289 22.32 -0.69 -30.62
N SER A 290 22.62 -1.72 -31.42
CA SER A 290 22.21 -3.11 -31.18
C SER A 290 23.40 -4.06 -31.09
N ASP A 291 23.21 -5.22 -30.45
CA ASP A 291 24.24 -6.25 -30.27
C ASP A 291 25.49 -5.69 -29.56
N VAL A 292 25.28 -4.79 -28.60
CA VAL A 292 26.33 -4.08 -27.85
C VAL A 292 26.50 -4.68 -26.46
N THR A 293 27.76 -4.86 -26.05
CA THR A 293 28.11 -5.11 -24.65
C THR A 293 28.89 -3.93 -24.06
N VAL A 294 28.50 -3.45 -22.88
CA VAL A 294 29.34 -2.59 -22.04
C VAL A 294 29.83 -3.43 -20.87
N GLU A 295 31.11 -3.77 -20.88
CA GLU A 295 31.73 -4.69 -19.92
C GLU A 295 32.75 -3.96 -19.05
N PHE A 296 32.60 -4.12 -17.74
CA PHE A 296 33.59 -3.73 -16.75
C PHE A 296 34.38 -4.95 -16.30
N ALA A 297 35.70 -4.80 -16.17
CA ALA A 297 36.54 -5.78 -15.50
C ALA A 297 36.21 -5.82 -13.99
N PRO A 298 36.47 -6.93 -13.28
CA PRO A 298 36.40 -6.96 -11.83
C PRO A 298 37.22 -5.83 -11.20
N GLY A 299 36.62 -5.06 -10.28
CA GLY A 299 37.25 -3.89 -9.65
C GLY A 299 37.23 -2.60 -10.49
N ALA A 300 36.75 -2.63 -11.73
CA ALA A 300 36.54 -1.40 -12.52
C ALA A 300 35.28 -0.65 -12.07
N ARG A 301 35.34 0.68 -11.99
CA ARG A 301 34.18 1.54 -11.69
C ARG A 301 34.20 2.84 -12.48
N LEU A 302 33.02 3.36 -12.78
CA LEU A 302 32.78 4.72 -13.26
C LEU A 302 32.53 5.62 -12.04
N LEU A 303 33.48 6.51 -11.75
CA LEU A 303 33.47 7.40 -10.60
C LEU A 303 32.96 8.78 -11.05
N MET A 304 31.67 9.02 -10.85
CA MET A 304 31.00 10.26 -11.24
C MET A 304 31.40 11.40 -10.30
N ASP A 305 32.01 12.44 -10.85
CA ASP A 305 32.53 13.61 -10.12
C ASP A 305 31.98 14.91 -10.74
N ASN A 306 30.72 14.86 -11.17
CA ASN A 306 30.07 15.86 -12.02
C ASN A 306 28.75 16.41 -11.42
N LEU A 307 28.67 16.52 -10.09
CA LEU A 307 27.61 17.30 -9.46
C LEU A 307 27.77 18.79 -9.78
N ASP A 308 26.67 19.54 -9.78
CA ASP A 308 26.67 21.00 -9.89
C ASP A 308 27.11 21.67 -8.56
N ALA A 309 27.18 23.00 -8.56
CA ALA A 309 27.55 23.79 -7.37
C ALA A 309 26.55 23.67 -6.19
N ASN A 310 25.35 23.14 -6.43
CA ASN A 310 24.31 22.89 -5.43
C ASN A 310 24.32 21.43 -4.92
N GLY A 311 25.18 20.56 -5.47
CA GLY A 311 25.24 19.13 -5.17
C GLY A 311 24.20 18.29 -5.92
N HIS A 312 23.57 18.83 -6.98
CA HIS A 312 22.66 18.10 -7.86
C HIS A 312 23.42 17.36 -8.97
N GLY A 313 22.87 16.25 -9.47
CA GLY A 313 23.44 15.57 -10.64
C GLY A 313 23.23 16.33 -11.95
N THR A 314 24.15 16.12 -12.90
CA THR A 314 24.12 16.75 -14.24
C THR A 314 24.14 15.73 -15.41
N SER A 315 24.15 14.43 -15.10
CA SER A 315 24.08 13.36 -16.08
C SER A 315 23.64 12.03 -15.44
N HIS A 316 23.11 11.11 -16.24
CA HIS A 316 23.11 9.69 -15.89
C HIS A 316 24.54 9.12 -15.95
N GLY A 317 24.76 7.93 -15.39
CA GLY A 317 25.98 7.16 -15.60
C GLY A 317 26.01 6.56 -17.01
N ILE A 318 25.20 5.51 -17.23
CA ILE A 318 25.04 4.85 -18.54
C ILE A 318 23.58 4.95 -18.98
N ARG A 319 23.36 5.45 -20.20
CA ARG A 319 22.03 5.61 -20.82
C ARG A 319 21.91 4.79 -22.11
N VAL A 320 20.78 4.12 -22.29
CA VAL A 320 20.41 3.40 -23.53
C VAL A 320 19.12 4.01 -24.06
N GLU A 321 19.11 4.44 -25.32
CA GLU A 321 18.05 5.31 -25.84
C GLU A 321 17.62 4.96 -27.28
N GLY A 322 16.31 4.94 -27.49
CA GLY A 322 15.66 4.70 -28.78
C GLY A 322 15.68 3.24 -29.22
N ALA A 323 15.36 3.00 -30.48
CA ALA A 323 15.32 1.66 -31.08
C ALA A 323 16.66 0.91 -30.97
N ALA A 324 16.79 0.04 -29.98
CA ALA A 324 17.99 -0.73 -29.67
C ALA A 324 17.62 -2.19 -29.32
N SER A 325 18.50 -3.14 -29.62
CA SER A 325 18.23 -4.56 -29.36
C SER A 325 19.47 -5.34 -28.93
N ASN A 326 19.33 -6.34 -28.06
CA ASN A 326 20.44 -7.22 -27.63
C ASN A 326 21.57 -6.43 -26.94
N VAL A 327 21.21 -5.58 -25.96
CA VAL A 327 22.17 -4.72 -25.23
C VAL A 327 22.50 -5.37 -23.87
N THR A 328 23.78 -5.56 -23.56
CA THR A 328 24.22 -6.11 -22.28
C THR A 328 25.11 -5.12 -21.53
N ILE A 329 24.80 -4.86 -20.27
CA ILE A 329 25.64 -4.09 -19.33
C ILE A 329 26.11 -5.08 -18.25
N LEU A 330 27.41 -5.29 -18.15
CA LEU A 330 28.02 -6.39 -17.38
C LEU A 330 29.07 -5.87 -16.39
N ASN A 331 28.93 -6.27 -15.12
CA ASN A 331 29.80 -5.92 -13.97
C ASN A 331 29.89 -4.42 -13.64
N ALA A 332 29.08 -3.57 -14.27
CA ALA A 332 29.24 -2.13 -14.21
C ALA A 332 28.99 -1.58 -12.80
N THR A 333 30.03 -1.00 -12.19
CA THR A 333 29.91 -0.23 -10.93
C THR A 333 29.92 1.26 -11.24
N ILE A 334 28.92 1.98 -10.79
CA ILE A 334 28.76 3.44 -10.95
C ILE A 334 28.63 4.07 -9.57
N GLU A 335 29.47 5.05 -9.27
CA GLU A 335 29.60 5.63 -7.94
C GLU A 335 29.71 7.15 -8.04
N TRP A 336 28.79 7.88 -7.41
CA TRP A 336 28.98 9.32 -7.20
C TRP A 336 29.95 9.55 -6.05
N LYS A 337 31.10 10.15 -6.39
CA LYS A 337 32.24 10.43 -5.51
C LYS A 337 31.84 11.29 -4.29
N THR A 338 30.88 12.17 -4.49
CA THR A 338 30.24 12.98 -3.45
C THR A 338 28.77 12.58 -3.38
N ARG A 339 28.22 12.39 -2.18
CA ARG A 339 26.78 12.11 -2.00
C ARG A 339 25.96 13.34 -2.45
N PRO A 340 25.01 13.21 -3.40
CA PRO A 340 24.20 14.33 -3.85
C PRO A 340 23.40 14.97 -2.72
N SER A 341 23.18 16.28 -2.79
CA SER A 341 22.48 17.06 -1.76
C SER A 341 21.01 16.64 -1.61
N ALA A 342 20.30 16.56 -2.74
CA ALA A 342 18.88 16.20 -2.85
C ALA A 342 18.60 15.29 -4.06
N ARG A 343 17.37 14.76 -4.15
CA ARG A 343 16.87 14.08 -5.37
C ARG A 343 16.90 15.08 -6.53
N SER A 344 17.60 14.72 -7.58
CA SER A 344 17.90 15.57 -8.73
C SER A 344 18.21 14.71 -9.96
N PHE A 345 18.56 15.30 -11.09
CA PHE A 345 18.77 14.56 -12.32
C PHE A 345 20.01 13.66 -12.27
N GLY A 346 19.86 12.35 -12.52
CA GLY A 346 21.00 11.44 -12.69
C GLY A 346 20.78 10.04 -12.12
N ASP A 347 20.31 9.14 -12.97
CA ASP A 347 20.26 7.70 -12.66
C ASP A 347 21.63 7.04 -12.87
N GLY A 348 21.92 5.96 -12.13
CA GLY A 348 23.07 5.11 -12.45
C GLY A 348 22.94 4.49 -13.85
N PHE A 349 21.83 3.80 -14.08
CA PHE A 349 21.44 3.23 -15.36
C PHE A 349 20.08 3.80 -15.81
N SER A 350 20.01 4.31 -17.04
CA SER A 350 18.78 4.89 -17.62
C SER A 350 18.47 4.22 -18.95
N VAL A 351 17.40 3.45 -19.02
CA VAL A 351 16.99 2.73 -20.24
C VAL A 351 15.67 3.32 -20.72
N LEU A 352 15.65 3.86 -21.94
CA LEU A 352 14.53 4.63 -22.45
C LEU A 352 14.21 4.29 -23.91
N GLY A 353 13.24 3.38 -24.09
CA GLY A 353 12.66 3.04 -25.38
C GLY A 353 11.37 3.80 -25.66
N TRP A 354 10.38 3.08 -26.17
CA TRP A 354 9.03 3.55 -26.45
C TRP A 354 8.05 2.40 -26.22
N ALA A 355 7.04 2.63 -25.37
CA ALA A 355 6.11 1.61 -24.86
C ALA A 355 5.02 1.17 -25.87
N SER A 356 5.39 0.97 -27.14
CA SER A 356 4.53 0.34 -28.15
C SER A 356 5.35 -0.32 -29.26
N ASN A 357 4.74 -1.29 -29.93
CA ASN A 357 5.25 -1.88 -31.18
C ASN A 357 5.05 -0.93 -32.40
N THR A 358 4.24 0.11 -32.26
CA THR A 358 3.99 1.13 -33.30
C THR A 358 4.86 2.37 -33.07
N PRO A 359 5.15 3.18 -34.11
CA PRO A 359 5.75 4.51 -33.92
C PRO A 359 4.93 5.38 -32.96
N PRO A 360 5.55 6.34 -32.25
CA PRO A 360 4.84 7.29 -31.41
C PRO A 360 3.94 8.24 -32.23
N PRO A 361 2.82 8.72 -31.64
CA PRO A 361 1.98 9.74 -32.27
C PRO A 361 2.71 11.02 -32.72
N PRO A 362 2.22 11.73 -33.74
CA PRO A 362 2.75 13.03 -34.15
C PRO A 362 2.82 14.03 -32.99
N GLY A 363 3.89 14.82 -32.93
CA GLY A 363 4.14 15.80 -31.86
C GLY A 363 4.95 15.26 -30.67
N TRP A 364 5.21 13.95 -30.61
CA TRP A 364 6.19 13.37 -29.68
C TRP A 364 7.61 13.86 -29.96
N THR A 365 8.35 14.18 -28.90
CA THR A 365 9.73 14.69 -28.94
C THR A 365 10.72 13.86 -28.11
N GLY A 366 10.25 12.91 -27.31
CA GLY A 366 11.07 12.00 -26.53
C GLY A 366 11.67 10.85 -27.35
N SER A 367 12.29 9.89 -26.65
CA SER A 367 12.86 8.66 -27.25
C SER A 367 11.91 7.91 -28.18
N THR A 368 12.43 7.31 -29.25
CA THR A 368 11.62 6.69 -30.32
C THR A 368 12.02 5.25 -30.61
N GLY A 369 11.03 4.36 -30.65
CA GLY A 369 11.19 2.94 -30.93
C GLY A 369 11.54 2.11 -29.70
N THR A 370 11.14 0.83 -29.73
CA THR A 370 11.30 -0.13 -28.63
C THR A 370 12.77 -0.45 -28.34
N ILE A 371 13.13 -0.54 -27.06
CA ILE A 371 14.32 -1.28 -26.61
C ILE A 371 13.92 -2.74 -26.38
N SER A 372 14.65 -3.71 -26.92
CA SER A 372 14.36 -5.14 -26.74
C SER A 372 15.58 -5.98 -26.33
N ASN A 373 15.36 -7.04 -25.53
CA ASN A 373 16.42 -7.94 -25.06
C ASN A 373 17.60 -7.18 -24.44
N ILE A 374 17.33 -6.46 -23.35
CA ILE A 374 18.32 -5.68 -22.61
C ILE A 374 18.64 -6.32 -21.26
N SER A 375 19.92 -6.52 -20.97
CA SER A 375 20.42 -7.21 -19.79
C SER A 375 21.29 -6.31 -18.92
N LEU A 376 21.00 -6.21 -17.62
CA LEU A 376 21.84 -5.57 -16.60
C LEU A 376 22.30 -6.64 -15.60
N VAL A 377 23.59 -6.98 -15.61
CA VAL A 377 24.12 -8.17 -14.93
C VAL A 377 25.28 -7.80 -14.01
N ASN A 378 25.17 -8.20 -12.73
CA ASN A 378 26.19 -8.00 -11.69
C ASN A 378 26.58 -6.52 -11.52
N ALA A 379 25.60 -5.62 -11.62
CA ALA A 379 25.83 -4.18 -11.66
C ALA A 379 25.54 -3.52 -10.31
N LYS A 380 26.26 -2.43 -9.99
CA LYS A 380 26.18 -1.74 -8.71
C LYS A 380 26.12 -0.23 -8.89
N VAL A 381 25.23 0.43 -8.13
CA VAL A 381 25.12 1.89 -8.09
C VAL A 381 25.21 2.41 -6.66
N ILE A 382 25.98 3.48 -6.46
CA ILE A 382 26.22 4.11 -5.16
C ILE A 382 25.97 5.62 -5.27
N ASN A 383 25.17 6.18 -4.36
CA ASN A 383 24.88 7.60 -4.23
C ASN A 383 24.24 8.27 -5.47
N ALA A 384 23.40 7.58 -6.26
CA ALA A 384 22.79 8.21 -7.44
C ALA A 384 21.92 9.43 -7.07
N PRO A 385 22.04 10.56 -7.83
CA PRO A 385 21.15 11.72 -7.73
C PRO A 385 19.66 11.41 -7.92
N GLN A 386 19.36 10.35 -8.68
CA GLN A 386 18.01 9.88 -8.98
C GLN A 386 17.88 8.40 -8.61
N THR A 387 17.54 7.52 -9.56
CA THR A 387 17.40 6.08 -9.30
C THR A 387 18.74 5.34 -9.36
N GLY A 388 18.79 4.13 -8.78
CA GLY A 388 19.87 3.19 -9.07
C GLY A 388 19.81 2.76 -10.54
N ALA A 389 18.68 2.20 -10.96
CA ALA A 389 18.38 1.96 -12.36
C ALA A 389 16.91 2.22 -12.66
N ILE A 390 16.63 2.81 -13.83
CA ILE A 390 15.28 2.99 -14.36
C ILE A 390 15.18 2.43 -15.79
N PHE A 391 14.09 1.68 -16.04
CA PHE A 391 13.73 1.13 -17.33
C PHE A 391 12.36 1.67 -17.74
N MET A 392 12.28 2.30 -18.91
CA MET A 392 11.06 2.87 -19.46
C MET A 392 10.86 2.45 -20.92
N GLY A 393 9.70 1.86 -21.25
CA GLY A 393 9.36 1.46 -22.62
C GLY A 393 10.27 0.38 -23.22
N ALA A 394 10.79 -0.52 -22.38
CA ALA A 394 11.64 -1.65 -22.78
C ALA A 394 10.89 -2.99 -22.72
N SER A 395 11.35 -3.92 -23.55
CA SER A 395 10.74 -5.24 -23.79
C SER A 395 11.79 -6.33 -23.54
N ASP A 396 11.40 -7.43 -22.90
CA ASP A 396 12.30 -8.58 -22.70
C ASP A 396 13.55 -8.16 -21.89
N VAL A 397 13.31 -7.58 -20.72
CA VAL A 397 14.33 -6.98 -19.85
C VAL A 397 14.84 -8.03 -18.87
N THR A 398 16.16 -8.15 -18.71
CA THR A 398 16.78 -9.03 -17.70
C THR A 398 17.61 -8.19 -16.72
N VAL A 399 17.40 -8.38 -15.42
CA VAL A 399 18.22 -7.78 -14.36
C VAL A 399 18.67 -8.91 -13.42
N THR A 400 19.97 -9.09 -13.25
CA THR A 400 20.52 -10.19 -12.44
C THR A 400 21.61 -9.67 -11.51
N ASN A 401 21.47 -9.92 -10.21
CA ASN A 401 22.39 -9.45 -9.16
C ASN A 401 22.64 -7.94 -9.24
N PHE A 402 21.58 -7.13 -9.11
CA PHE A 402 21.67 -5.67 -9.08
C PHE A 402 21.75 -5.15 -7.64
N THR A 403 22.59 -4.14 -7.41
CA THR A 403 22.74 -3.50 -6.08
C THR A 403 22.66 -1.98 -6.17
N ALA A 404 21.73 -1.36 -5.45
CA ALA A 404 21.56 0.08 -5.35
C ALA A 404 21.76 0.54 -3.89
N ILE A 405 22.68 1.46 -3.64
CA ILE A 405 23.01 1.94 -2.28
C ILE A 405 22.94 3.47 -2.21
N GLY A 406 22.12 3.99 -1.31
CA GLY A 406 22.07 5.41 -0.99
C GLY A 406 21.55 6.29 -2.14
N THR A 407 20.77 5.76 -3.06
CA THR A 407 20.10 6.52 -4.12
C THR A 407 19.21 7.60 -3.51
N ARG A 408 19.05 8.75 -4.18
CA ARG A 408 18.15 9.82 -3.71
C ARG A 408 16.71 9.66 -4.18
N GLY A 409 16.46 8.79 -5.14
CA GLY A 409 15.17 8.16 -5.40
C GLY A 409 15.26 6.64 -5.27
N ASP A 410 14.59 5.96 -6.19
CA ASP A 410 14.32 4.54 -6.22
C ASP A 410 15.59 3.67 -6.28
N GLY A 411 15.49 2.43 -5.80
CA GLY A 411 16.52 1.41 -6.04
C GLY A 411 16.51 0.95 -7.50
N LEU A 412 15.42 0.30 -7.92
CA LEU A 412 15.18 -0.20 -9.27
C LEU A 412 13.74 0.07 -9.70
N HIS A 413 13.55 0.80 -10.80
CA HIS A 413 12.24 1.28 -11.27
C HIS A 413 11.90 0.78 -12.69
N PHE A 414 10.68 0.29 -12.87
CA PHE A 414 10.12 -0.18 -14.13
C PHE A 414 8.82 0.57 -14.45
N ASN A 415 8.88 1.47 -15.44
CA ASN A 415 7.71 2.17 -15.98
C ASN A 415 7.39 1.70 -17.41
N SER A 416 6.15 1.26 -17.62
CA SER A 416 5.63 0.80 -18.91
C SER A 416 6.54 -0.15 -19.71
N ASN A 417 7.07 -1.20 -19.09
CA ASN A 417 7.87 -2.24 -19.74
C ASN A 417 7.01 -3.49 -20.05
N ARG A 418 7.62 -4.55 -20.57
CA ARG A 418 7.02 -5.89 -20.57
C ARG A 418 8.07 -6.99 -20.54
N ARG A 419 7.71 -8.14 -19.98
CA ARG A 419 8.55 -9.35 -19.84
C ARG A 419 9.87 -9.03 -19.15
N VAL A 420 9.78 -8.42 -17.97
CA VAL A 420 10.93 -8.20 -17.09
C VAL A 420 11.23 -9.51 -16.34
N THR A 421 12.49 -9.90 -16.29
CA THR A 421 13.01 -10.97 -15.44
C THR A 421 14.05 -10.39 -14.50
N LEU A 422 13.67 -10.18 -13.24
CA LEU A 422 14.55 -9.73 -12.16
C LEU A 422 14.90 -10.92 -11.26
N ASN A 423 16.18 -11.13 -10.98
CA ASN A 423 16.64 -12.12 -10.00
C ASN A 423 17.84 -11.55 -9.22
N GLY A 424 17.67 -11.33 -7.92
CA GLY A 424 18.69 -10.76 -7.05
C GLY A 424 18.72 -9.24 -7.11
N LEU A 425 17.92 -8.59 -6.26
CA LEU A 425 17.98 -7.16 -5.97
C LEU A 425 18.45 -6.92 -4.54
N VAL A 426 19.43 -6.03 -4.36
CA VAL A 426 19.80 -5.47 -3.05
C VAL A 426 19.66 -3.95 -3.10
N ALA A 427 18.61 -3.41 -2.48
CA ALA A 427 18.35 -1.97 -2.39
C ALA A 427 18.55 -1.49 -0.94
N GLN A 428 19.48 -0.56 -0.71
CA GLN A 428 19.87 -0.13 0.64
C GLN A 428 19.81 1.39 0.78
N ASN A 429 19.09 1.88 1.79
CA ASN A 429 18.96 3.31 2.11
C ASN A 429 18.54 4.17 0.90
N THR A 430 17.55 3.69 0.16
CA THR A 430 16.97 4.38 -1.01
C THR A 430 16.11 5.57 -0.55
N GLY A 431 16.16 6.68 -1.28
CA GLY A 431 15.37 7.87 -0.98
C GLY A 431 13.88 7.73 -1.35
N ASP A 432 13.54 6.66 -2.06
CA ASP A 432 12.17 6.29 -2.45
C ASP A 432 12.06 4.75 -2.51
N ASP A 433 11.06 4.21 -3.22
CA ASP A 433 10.78 2.78 -3.37
C ASP A 433 12.02 1.91 -3.70
N GLY A 434 12.16 0.75 -3.03
CA GLY A 434 13.30 -0.15 -3.27
C GLY A 434 13.22 -0.87 -4.62
N LEU A 435 12.05 -1.46 -4.89
CA LEU A 435 11.64 -2.01 -6.18
C LEU A 435 10.28 -1.41 -6.58
N ALA A 436 10.20 -0.78 -7.75
CA ALA A 436 8.99 -0.15 -8.24
C ALA A 436 8.58 -0.72 -9.62
N PHE A 437 7.40 -1.34 -9.69
CA PHE A 437 6.68 -1.61 -10.94
C PHE A 437 5.51 -0.62 -11.06
N VAL A 438 5.78 0.56 -11.62
CA VAL A 438 4.85 1.71 -11.60
C VAL A 438 4.53 2.16 -13.02
N THR A 439 3.30 1.93 -13.46
CA THR A 439 2.77 2.44 -14.73
C THR A 439 1.61 3.38 -14.47
N TYR A 440 1.69 4.57 -15.08
CA TYR A 440 0.70 5.63 -14.93
C TYR A 440 -0.38 5.54 -16.02
N TYR A 441 -1.41 6.36 -15.90
CA TYR A 441 -2.53 6.39 -16.83
C TYR A 441 -3.10 7.80 -17.05
N ASP A 442 -3.41 8.15 -18.29
CA ASP A 442 -4.28 9.26 -18.68
C ASP A 442 -5.30 8.73 -19.71
N PRO A 443 -6.60 9.07 -19.59
CA PRO A 443 -7.63 8.56 -20.49
C PRO A 443 -7.61 9.17 -21.91
N THR A 444 -6.94 10.30 -22.14
CA THR A 444 -7.12 11.12 -23.36
C THR A 444 -5.83 11.76 -23.90
N GLN A 445 -4.93 12.21 -23.03
CA GLN A 445 -3.68 12.87 -23.40
C GLN A 445 -2.51 11.91 -23.12
N PRO A 446 -1.85 11.35 -24.15
CA PRO A 446 -0.74 10.40 -23.97
C PRO A 446 0.53 10.98 -23.31
N TRP A 447 0.47 12.21 -22.78
CA TRP A 447 1.58 12.96 -22.21
C TRP A 447 1.09 14.08 -21.27
N THR A 448 0.46 13.73 -20.15
CA THR A 448 0.10 14.68 -19.06
C THR A 448 1.35 15.43 -18.55
N TYR A 449 2.50 14.76 -18.56
CA TYR A 449 3.81 15.29 -18.16
C TYR A 449 4.62 15.92 -19.33
N GLY A 450 3.97 16.13 -20.48
CA GLY A 450 4.56 16.69 -21.70
C GLY A 450 5.12 15.65 -22.67
N PRO A 451 5.26 15.98 -23.98
CA PRO A 451 5.57 15.02 -25.04
C PRO A 451 7.07 14.65 -25.12
N GLY A 452 7.73 14.47 -23.97
CA GLY A 452 9.15 14.17 -23.82
C GLY A 452 9.40 12.81 -23.15
N ASP A 453 10.59 12.62 -22.59
CA ASP A 453 11.17 11.34 -22.11
C ASP A 453 10.46 10.64 -20.91
N GLY A 454 9.15 10.80 -20.74
CA GLY A 454 8.31 10.06 -19.79
C GLY A 454 8.06 10.79 -18.46
N PRO A 455 7.50 10.08 -17.46
CA PRO A 455 7.15 8.65 -17.52
C PRO A 455 5.97 8.37 -18.45
N PHE A 456 5.89 7.14 -18.98
CA PHE A 456 4.83 6.68 -19.86
C PHE A 456 3.51 6.48 -19.08
N ASN A 457 2.41 6.91 -19.72
CA ASN A 457 1.08 6.93 -19.11
C ASN A 457 -0.08 6.76 -20.11
N GLN A 458 0.18 6.21 -21.30
CA GLN A 458 -0.80 6.20 -22.39
C GLN A 458 -2.01 5.29 -22.11
N PRO A 459 -3.22 5.63 -22.62
CA PRO A 459 -4.34 4.72 -22.58
C PRO A 459 -4.07 3.54 -23.52
N GLY A 460 -4.38 2.31 -23.06
CA GLY A 460 -4.26 1.10 -23.89
C GLY A 460 -2.88 0.44 -23.95
N LEU A 461 -1.98 0.74 -22.99
CA LEU A 461 -0.67 0.09 -22.86
C LEU A 461 -0.73 -1.46 -22.81
N GLY A 462 -1.73 -2.05 -22.13
CA GLY A 462 -1.99 -3.50 -22.15
C GLY A 462 -0.83 -4.30 -21.56
N GLU A 463 -0.22 -5.21 -22.35
CA GLU A 463 1.02 -5.91 -21.95
C GLU A 463 2.15 -4.95 -21.54
N TRP A 464 2.14 -3.68 -21.99
CA TRP A 464 3.13 -2.70 -21.57
C TRP A 464 2.92 -2.16 -20.15
N ASN A 465 1.91 -2.61 -19.39
CA ASN A 465 1.76 -2.29 -17.97
C ASN A 465 2.71 -3.12 -17.07
N ASN A 466 3.98 -3.24 -17.46
CA ASN A 466 4.95 -4.19 -16.92
C ASN A 466 4.54 -5.68 -17.08
N GLY A 467 3.75 -5.99 -18.12
CA GLY A 467 3.11 -7.29 -18.37
C GLY A 467 4.04 -8.48 -18.60
N GLY A 468 3.69 -9.62 -18.03
CA GLY A 468 4.41 -10.90 -18.15
C GLY A 468 5.75 -10.91 -17.40
N SER A 469 5.83 -10.21 -16.27
CA SER A 469 7.08 -9.98 -15.54
C SER A 469 7.22 -10.84 -14.30
N VAL A 470 8.46 -11.22 -13.98
CA VAL A 470 8.83 -12.02 -12.80
C VAL A 470 9.99 -11.37 -12.07
N ALA A 471 9.87 -11.23 -10.75
CA ALA A 471 10.91 -10.71 -9.87
C ALA A 471 11.15 -11.67 -8.70
N THR A 472 12.40 -12.10 -8.49
CA THR A 472 12.77 -13.00 -7.39
C THR A 472 14.03 -12.53 -6.65
N ASN A 473 14.22 -13.01 -5.43
CA ASN A 473 15.35 -12.72 -4.54
C ASN A 473 15.53 -11.21 -4.30
N ILE A 474 14.53 -10.62 -3.63
CA ILE A 474 14.41 -9.17 -3.43
C ILE A 474 14.74 -8.81 -1.98
N THR A 475 15.80 -8.03 -1.74
CA THR A 475 16.17 -7.53 -0.41
C THR A 475 16.20 -6.01 -0.39
N VAL A 476 15.41 -5.40 0.50
CA VAL A 476 15.35 -3.94 0.68
C VAL A 476 15.57 -3.57 2.15
N THR A 477 16.47 -2.62 2.43
CA THR A 477 16.83 -2.24 3.80
C THR A 477 17.06 -0.75 3.96
N GLY A 478 16.24 -0.09 4.78
CA GLY A 478 16.40 1.32 5.16
C GLY A 478 16.02 2.32 4.07
N GLY A 479 15.75 3.56 4.49
CA GLY A 479 15.33 4.67 3.63
C GLY A 479 13.84 4.99 3.73
N SER A 480 13.33 5.76 2.77
CA SER A 480 11.95 6.27 2.74
C SER A 480 11.07 5.57 1.72
N ALA A 481 9.75 5.77 1.76
CA ALA A 481 8.74 5.07 0.96
C ALA A 481 8.80 3.53 1.10
N SER A 482 8.42 2.78 0.05
CA SER A 482 8.11 1.35 0.13
C SER A 482 9.33 0.46 -0.08
N GLY A 483 9.32 -0.76 0.48
CA GLY A 483 10.22 -1.82 0.07
C GLY A 483 9.98 -2.23 -1.38
N VAL A 484 8.77 -2.72 -1.65
CA VAL A 484 8.30 -3.10 -2.99
C VAL A 484 6.98 -2.37 -3.29
N ARG A 485 6.80 -1.91 -4.53
CA ARG A 485 5.57 -1.26 -5.00
C ARG A 485 5.09 -1.77 -6.35
N VAL A 486 3.77 -1.98 -6.47
CA VAL A 486 3.09 -2.31 -7.74
C VAL A 486 1.90 -1.39 -7.96
N GLN A 487 1.99 -0.49 -8.96
CA GLN A 487 0.97 0.51 -9.24
C GLN A 487 0.66 0.54 -10.75
N GLY A 488 -0.61 0.39 -11.13
CA GLY A 488 -1.04 0.24 -12.53
C GLY A 488 -0.43 -0.97 -13.24
N GLY A 489 -0.05 -2.01 -12.51
CA GLY A 489 0.61 -3.20 -13.04
C GLY A 489 -0.35 -4.22 -13.67
N TYR A 490 0.17 -5.07 -14.55
CA TYR A 490 -0.55 -6.19 -15.15
C TYR A 490 0.34 -7.43 -15.22
N ASP A 491 -0.17 -8.65 -14.96
CA ASP A 491 0.54 -9.93 -15.14
C ASP A 491 1.99 -9.92 -14.57
N ILE A 492 2.10 -9.74 -13.24
CA ILE A 492 3.39 -9.62 -12.52
C ILE A 492 3.46 -10.65 -11.38
N THR A 493 4.56 -11.41 -11.32
CA THR A 493 4.87 -12.31 -10.19
C THR A 493 6.09 -11.79 -9.41
N ILE A 494 6.00 -11.73 -8.08
CA ILE A 494 7.09 -11.36 -7.17
C ILE A 494 7.21 -12.43 -6.07
N THR A 495 8.41 -12.91 -5.78
CA THR A 495 8.68 -13.94 -4.74
C THR A 495 10.08 -13.75 -4.10
N ASP A 496 10.36 -14.45 -3.00
CA ASP A 496 11.54 -14.32 -2.15
C ASP A 496 11.79 -12.85 -1.72
N VAL A 497 10.83 -12.23 -1.01
CA VAL A 497 10.86 -10.81 -0.66
C VAL A 497 11.26 -10.60 0.80
N THR A 498 12.29 -9.78 1.05
CA THR A 498 12.70 -9.34 2.39
C THR A 498 12.78 -7.81 2.45
N VAL A 499 12.04 -7.19 3.38
CA VAL A 499 12.03 -5.74 3.59
C VAL A 499 12.27 -5.40 5.06
N THR A 500 13.17 -4.44 5.34
CA THR A 500 13.48 -4.03 6.72
C THR A 500 13.65 -2.51 6.85
N GLY A 501 13.04 -1.91 7.87
CA GLY A 501 13.31 -0.51 8.26
C GLY A 501 12.89 0.54 7.23
N LYS A 502 11.77 0.32 6.54
CA LYS A 502 11.14 1.23 5.56
C LYS A 502 9.86 1.84 6.13
N GLU A 503 9.32 2.86 5.48
CA GLU A 503 8.01 3.43 5.83
C GLU A 503 6.90 2.41 5.52
N PHE A 504 6.92 1.83 4.31
CA PHE A 504 6.02 0.75 3.92
C PHE A 504 6.83 -0.51 3.57
N GLY A 505 6.38 -1.70 3.98
CA GLY A 505 6.98 -2.96 3.56
C GLY A 505 6.69 -3.25 2.08
N LEU A 506 5.42 -3.47 1.78
CA LEU A 506 4.88 -3.72 0.44
C LEU A 506 3.69 -2.78 0.19
N GLN A 507 3.60 -2.21 -1.03
CA GLN A 507 2.45 -1.42 -1.46
C GLN A 507 1.89 -1.90 -2.80
N VAL A 508 0.58 -2.12 -2.87
CA VAL A 508 -0.16 -2.32 -4.13
C VAL A 508 -1.28 -1.29 -4.17
N ASN A 509 -1.28 -0.39 -5.17
CA ASN A 509 -2.21 0.74 -5.16
C ASN A 509 -2.68 1.16 -6.55
N SER A 510 -3.82 1.86 -6.57
CA SER A 510 -4.26 2.72 -7.66
C SER A 510 -4.22 4.19 -7.21
N ALA A 511 -4.48 5.12 -8.13
CA ALA A 511 -4.54 6.55 -7.82
C ALA A 511 -5.28 7.35 -8.89
N LYS A 512 -5.99 8.40 -8.46
CA LYS A 512 -6.40 9.53 -9.32
C LYS A 512 -5.68 10.81 -8.87
N ALA A 513 -5.12 11.55 -9.81
CA ALA A 513 -4.57 12.87 -9.55
C ALA A 513 -5.67 13.87 -9.12
N THR A 514 -5.38 14.68 -8.10
CA THR A 514 -6.25 15.76 -7.60
C THR A 514 -5.68 17.15 -7.90
N GLY A 515 -4.36 17.28 -8.07
CA GLY A 515 -3.69 18.51 -8.46
C GLY A 515 -2.36 18.29 -9.20
N PRO A 516 -1.66 19.38 -9.58
CA PRO A 516 -0.41 19.31 -10.31
C PRO A 516 0.70 18.65 -9.47
N GLY A 517 1.23 17.52 -9.96
CA GLY A 517 2.27 16.74 -9.28
C GLY A 517 1.77 15.42 -8.67
N ASP A 518 0.45 15.24 -8.58
CA ASP A 518 -0.14 13.93 -8.28
C ASP A 518 -0.05 13.00 -9.50
N TRP A 519 -0.13 11.69 -9.24
CA TRP A 519 -0.01 10.65 -10.25
C TRP A 519 -1.32 9.87 -10.40
N THR A 520 -1.78 9.69 -11.64
CA THR A 520 -2.94 8.84 -11.97
C THR A 520 -2.47 7.45 -12.43
N SER A 521 -3.13 6.39 -11.96
CA SER A 521 -2.86 4.99 -12.32
C SER A 521 -4.06 4.09 -12.02
N LEU A 522 -4.32 3.12 -12.90
CA LEU A 522 -5.38 2.12 -12.72
C LEU A 522 -5.08 1.15 -11.56
N ALA A 523 -6.09 0.36 -11.16
CA ALA A 523 -5.89 -0.80 -10.29
C ALA A 523 -5.01 -1.86 -10.96
N SER A 524 -4.02 -2.35 -10.22
CA SER A 524 -3.12 -3.41 -10.68
C SER A 524 -3.85 -4.76 -10.75
N ARG A 525 -3.65 -5.57 -11.80
CA ARG A 525 -4.39 -6.84 -12.02
C ARG A 525 -3.49 -8.02 -12.37
N ASP A 526 -3.96 -9.23 -12.10
CA ASP A 526 -3.19 -10.47 -12.30
C ASP A 526 -1.79 -10.40 -11.63
N ILE A 527 -1.76 -9.94 -10.37
CA ILE A 527 -0.52 -9.74 -9.59
C ILE A 527 -0.39 -10.86 -8.55
N THR A 528 0.71 -11.61 -8.56
CA THR A 528 1.02 -12.61 -7.53
C THR A 528 2.24 -12.18 -6.73
N ILE A 529 2.13 -12.16 -5.40
CA ILE A 529 3.24 -11.88 -4.48
C ILE A 529 3.31 -12.99 -3.44
N SER A 530 4.46 -13.63 -3.26
CA SER A 530 4.64 -14.72 -2.29
C SER A 530 5.95 -14.62 -1.51
N ASP A 531 6.08 -15.42 -0.45
CA ASP A 531 7.33 -15.63 0.29
C ASP A 531 7.89 -14.30 0.86
N VAL A 532 7.05 -13.60 1.63
CA VAL A 532 7.28 -12.21 2.05
C VAL A 532 7.66 -12.12 3.52
N THR A 533 8.86 -11.61 3.82
CA THR A 533 9.29 -11.23 5.18
C THR A 533 9.44 -9.71 5.28
N ILE A 534 8.74 -9.09 6.23
CA ILE A 534 8.80 -7.65 6.52
C ILE A 534 9.19 -7.46 7.99
N SER A 535 10.03 -6.47 8.31
CA SER A 535 10.48 -6.25 9.69
C SER A 535 10.75 -4.78 10.05
N GLY A 536 10.26 -4.33 11.20
CA GLY A 536 10.60 -3.03 11.79
C GLY A 536 10.23 -1.82 10.92
N VAL A 537 9.09 -1.90 10.23
CA VAL A 537 8.56 -0.87 9.32
C VAL A 537 7.50 0.01 10.02
N GLN A 538 7.10 1.13 9.42
CA GLN A 538 5.93 1.86 9.93
C GLN A 538 4.63 1.09 9.63
N THR A 539 4.37 0.72 8.38
CA THR A 539 3.27 -0.18 8.00
C THR A 539 3.79 -1.37 7.17
N GLY A 540 3.29 -2.58 7.43
CA GLY A 540 3.69 -3.81 6.74
C GLY A 540 3.25 -3.84 5.28
N ILE A 541 1.99 -4.21 5.03
CA ILE A 541 1.39 -4.21 3.69
C ILE A 541 0.34 -3.11 3.59
N VAL A 542 0.42 -2.29 2.53
CA VAL A 542 -0.60 -1.28 2.17
C VAL A 542 -1.28 -1.66 0.86
N LEU A 543 -2.60 -1.76 0.88
CA LEU A 543 -3.46 -1.99 -0.28
C LEU A 543 -4.39 -0.77 -0.44
N ALA A 544 -4.17 0.09 -1.43
CA ALA A 544 -4.75 1.44 -1.42
C ALA A 544 -5.45 1.91 -2.71
N THR A 545 -6.51 2.70 -2.55
CA THR A 545 -7.27 3.37 -3.64
C THR A 545 -7.21 4.90 -3.49
N ASN A 546 -6.07 5.50 -3.86
CA ASN A 546 -5.82 6.92 -3.60
C ASN A 546 -6.75 7.84 -4.42
N ASN A 547 -7.53 8.70 -3.75
CA ASN A 547 -8.49 9.63 -4.34
C ASN A 547 -9.58 8.97 -5.23
N ILE A 548 -9.93 7.72 -4.92
CA ILE A 548 -10.92 6.90 -5.63
C ILE A 548 -12.02 6.51 -4.65
N ASP A 549 -13.14 7.23 -4.69
CA ASP A 549 -14.22 7.08 -3.69
C ASP A 549 -15.15 5.89 -3.95
N GLY A 550 -14.91 5.13 -5.03
CA GLY A 550 -15.67 3.94 -5.40
C GLY A 550 -16.96 4.22 -6.17
N THR A 551 -17.28 5.48 -6.49
CA THR A 551 -18.31 5.83 -7.48
C THR A 551 -17.85 5.61 -8.92
N GLU A 552 -16.54 5.52 -9.15
CA GLU A 552 -15.97 5.42 -10.49
C GLU A 552 -16.06 4.00 -11.09
N ALA A 553 -15.75 3.89 -12.38
CA ALA A 553 -15.65 2.60 -13.07
C ALA A 553 -14.62 1.66 -12.39
N SER A 554 -14.90 0.35 -12.42
CA SER A 554 -14.12 -0.64 -11.67
C SER A 554 -12.62 -0.67 -11.95
N MET A 555 -12.16 -0.21 -13.12
CA MET A 555 -10.72 -0.10 -13.45
C MET A 555 -9.88 0.73 -12.45
N TRP A 556 -10.52 1.49 -11.55
CA TRP A 556 -9.85 2.26 -10.49
C TRP A 556 -9.73 1.51 -9.15
N TRP A 557 -10.61 0.54 -8.85
CA TRP A 557 -10.70 -0.10 -7.52
C TRP A 557 -10.84 -1.63 -7.53
N ASP A 558 -10.98 -2.25 -8.71
CA ASP A 558 -10.98 -3.70 -8.91
C ASP A 558 -9.58 -4.17 -9.37
N PHE A 559 -8.91 -4.84 -8.44
CA PHE A 559 -7.58 -5.44 -8.54
C PHE A 559 -7.65 -6.94 -8.84
N SER A 560 -8.72 -7.41 -9.50
CA SER A 560 -8.93 -8.84 -9.86
C SER A 560 -7.65 -9.55 -10.26
N GLY A 561 -7.39 -10.68 -9.58
CA GLY A 561 -6.18 -11.48 -9.75
C GLY A 561 -5.03 -11.10 -8.81
N LEU A 562 -5.21 -10.12 -7.91
CA LEU A 562 -4.25 -9.82 -6.85
C LEU A 562 -4.23 -10.94 -5.79
N THR A 563 -3.14 -11.71 -5.76
CA THR A 563 -2.85 -12.73 -4.75
C THR A 563 -1.63 -12.33 -3.94
N ILE A 564 -1.75 -12.34 -2.61
CA ILE A 564 -0.62 -12.19 -1.68
C ILE A 564 -0.65 -13.40 -0.74
N THR A 565 0.46 -14.13 -0.63
CA THR A 565 0.53 -15.39 0.12
C THR A 565 1.84 -15.54 0.88
N ASP A 566 1.83 -16.33 1.95
CA ASP A 566 3.02 -16.78 2.69
C ASP A 566 3.84 -15.59 3.22
N VAL A 567 3.21 -14.86 4.14
CA VAL A 567 3.65 -13.55 4.66
C VAL A 567 4.05 -13.67 6.14
N THR A 568 5.16 -13.04 6.51
CA THR A 568 5.62 -12.85 7.89
C THR A 568 5.96 -11.37 8.13
N ILE A 569 5.32 -10.74 9.12
CA ILE A 569 5.49 -9.32 9.45
C ILE A 569 5.89 -9.17 10.92
N HIS A 570 7.16 -8.83 11.15
CA HIS A 570 7.69 -8.56 12.49
C HIS A 570 7.63 -7.07 12.81
N ASN A 571 7.05 -6.70 13.95
CA ASN A 571 7.23 -5.39 14.59
C ASN A 571 6.87 -4.18 13.69
N ALA A 572 5.71 -4.23 13.04
CA ALA A 572 5.14 -3.08 12.33
C ALA A 572 4.56 -2.06 13.32
N ARG A 573 4.88 -0.77 13.16
CA ARG A 573 4.60 0.25 14.20
C ARG A 573 3.20 0.85 14.17
N ASN A 574 2.54 0.85 13.02
CA ASN A 574 1.20 1.40 12.80
C ASN A 574 0.21 0.31 12.39
N TRP A 575 0.32 -0.26 11.19
CA TRP A 575 -0.48 -1.42 10.78
C TRP A 575 0.43 -2.54 10.30
N SER A 576 0.15 -3.79 10.66
CA SER A 576 0.78 -4.96 10.00
C SER A 576 0.24 -5.10 8.58
N ILE A 577 -1.08 -5.02 8.40
CA ILE A 577 -1.72 -4.91 7.08
C ILE A 577 -2.81 -3.83 7.15
N ALA A 578 -2.86 -2.96 6.14
CA ALA A 578 -3.91 -1.97 5.97
C ALA A 578 -4.46 -1.94 4.54
N VAL A 579 -5.78 -2.04 4.42
CA VAL A 579 -6.53 -1.66 3.22
C VAL A 579 -6.97 -0.21 3.39
N GLU A 580 -6.31 0.70 2.68
CA GLU A 580 -6.45 2.16 2.84
C GLU A 580 -7.29 2.74 1.70
N THR A 581 -8.59 2.98 1.98
CA THR A 581 -9.54 3.59 1.05
C THR A 581 -9.97 4.98 1.54
N PRO A 582 -10.53 5.86 0.68
CA PRO A 582 -10.99 7.18 1.09
C PRO A 582 -12.14 7.15 2.11
N GLY A 583 -12.32 8.28 2.79
CA GLY A 583 -13.33 8.45 3.84
C GLY A 583 -14.78 8.58 3.33
N SER A 584 -15.31 7.63 2.55
CA SER A 584 -16.68 7.67 1.99
C SER A 584 -17.51 6.42 2.31
N THR A 585 -18.81 6.44 1.96
CA THR A 585 -19.71 5.27 2.01
C THR A 585 -19.64 4.37 0.78
N THR A 586 -19.14 4.88 -0.33
CA THR A 586 -19.05 4.17 -1.62
C THR A 586 -17.71 3.47 -1.85
N SER A 587 -16.73 3.69 -0.97
CA SER A 587 -15.35 3.25 -1.12
C SER A 587 -15.18 1.73 -1.17
N LYS A 588 -14.31 1.29 -2.08
CA LYS A 588 -14.10 -0.12 -2.45
C LYS A 588 -12.62 -0.42 -2.64
N PHE A 589 -12.24 -1.66 -2.32
CA PHE A 589 -11.05 -2.34 -2.83
C PHE A 589 -11.47 -3.77 -3.18
N ALA A 590 -11.36 -4.19 -4.44
CA ALA A 590 -11.93 -5.47 -4.90
C ALA A 590 -10.90 -6.44 -5.50
N GLY A 591 -11.17 -7.75 -5.40
CA GLY A 591 -10.42 -8.79 -6.11
C GLY A 591 -9.15 -9.31 -5.43
N LEU A 592 -9.03 -9.18 -4.10
CA LEU A 592 -7.89 -9.64 -3.29
C LEU A 592 -8.05 -11.12 -2.90
N SER A 593 -6.96 -11.89 -2.98
CA SER A 593 -6.76 -13.15 -2.26
C SER A 593 -5.56 -13.02 -1.34
N LEU A 594 -5.78 -12.86 -0.03
CA LEU A 594 -4.73 -12.79 0.99
C LEU A 594 -4.68 -14.10 1.79
N ARG A 595 -3.50 -14.74 1.87
CA ARG A 595 -3.35 -16.10 2.39
C ARG A 595 -2.11 -16.26 3.27
N ASN A 596 -2.17 -17.15 4.26
CA ASN A 596 -1.03 -17.57 5.08
C ASN A 596 -0.22 -16.39 5.64
N VAL A 597 -0.86 -15.55 6.46
CA VAL A 597 -0.25 -14.37 7.08
C VAL A 597 0.05 -14.64 8.55
N TYR A 598 1.29 -14.43 8.96
CA TYR A 598 1.69 -14.29 10.36
C TYR A 598 2.21 -12.87 10.62
N ALA A 599 1.77 -12.24 11.70
CA ALA A 599 2.26 -10.94 12.14
C ALA A 599 2.46 -10.92 13.66
N ASP A 600 3.53 -10.27 14.12
CA ASP A 600 3.86 -10.13 15.54
C ASP A 600 4.29 -8.71 15.95
N VAL A 601 4.02 -8.36 17.22
CA VAL A 601 4.37 -7.05 17.80
C VAL A 601 4.91 -7.20 19.24
N ASP A 602 6.19 -6.85 19.42
CA ASP A 602 6.93 -6.84 20.69
C ASP A 602 6.62 -5.61 21.56
N ALA A 603 6.72 -5.77 22.89
CA ALA A 603 6.46 -4.72 23.89
C ALA A 603 7.34 -3.46 23.75
N ASN A 604 8.45 -3.55 23.02
CA ASN A 604 9.38 -2.43 22.79
C ASN A 604 9.05 -1.62 21.52
N VAL A 605 8.07 -2.05 20.73
CA VAL A 605 7.59 -1.32 19.55
C VAL A 605 6.71 -0.17 20.01
N GLY A 606 7.29 1.03 20.09
CA GLY A 606 6.53 2.24 20.41
C GLY A 606 5.40 2.49 19.38
N PRO A 607 4.12 2.46 19.81
CA PRO A 607 2.95 2.62 18.94
C PRO A 607 3.04 3.88 18.07
N LEU A 608 2.63 3.78 16.81
CA LEU A 608 2.42 4.91 15.91
C LEU A 608 1.03 4.87 15.30
N GLY A 609 0.45 6.05 15.08
CA GLY A 609 -0.85 6.18 14.42
C GLY A 609 -2.00 5.54 15.20
N GLY A 610 -2.99 5.02 14.46
CA GLY A 610 -4.20 4.43 15.03
C GLY A 610 -4.22 2.90 15.06
N GLY A 611 -3.33 2.22 14.34
CA GLY A 611 -3.40 0.76 14.19
C GLY A 611 -2.68 -0.05 15.27
N ASN A 612 -1.66 0.53 15.92
CA ASN A 612 -0.83 -0.12 16.94
C ASN A 612 -0.32 -1.54 16.57
N GLY A 613 0.16 -1.71 15.34
CA GLY A 613 0.62 -3.00 14.79
C GLY A 613 -0.50 -3.97 14.42
N GLY A 614 -1.77 -3.57 14.56
CA GLY A 614 -2.96 -4.36 14.23
C GLY A 614 -3.17 -4.62 12.73
N ILE A 615 -4.37 -5.08 12.37
CA ILE A 615 -4.78 -5.34 10.98
C ILE A 615 -6.07 -4.56 10.65
N LEU A 616 -6.11 -3.99 9.45
CA LEU A 616 -7.25 -3.24 8.90
C LEU A 616 -7.65 -3.78 7.52
N PHE A 617 -8.80 -4.43 7.45
CA PHE A 617 -9.49 -4.86 6.24
C PHE A 617 -10.75 -4.00 6.02
N ALA A 618 -10.56 -2.77 5.56
CA ALA A 618 -11.66 -1.84 5.26
C ALA A 618 -12.11 -1.93 3.79
N SER A 619 -13.40 -1.64 3.52
CA SER A 619 -13.95 -1.46 2.16
C SER A 619 -13.76 -2.63 1.18
N LEU A 620 -13.41 -3.84 1.64
CA LEU A 620 -13.16 -4.98 0.76
C LEU A 620 -14.40 -5.42 -0.02
N ARG A 621 -14.20 -5.89 -1.25
CA ARG A 621 -15.22 -6.47 -2.12
C ARG A 621 -14.68 -7.67 -2.89
N ASP A 622 -15.52 -8.67 -3.20
CA ASP A 622 -15.18 -9.78 -4.11
C ASP A 622 -13.79 -10.40 -3.79
N SER A 623 -13.53 -10.68 -2.50
CA SER A 623 -12.19 -10.98 -1.98
C SER A 623 -12.21 -12.13 -0.96
N VAL A 624 -11.08 -12.83 -0.84
CA VAL A 624 -10.88 -13.97 0.06
C VAL A 624 -9.69 -13.71 0.98
N ILE A 625 -9.91 -13.89 2.29
CA ILE A 625 -8.89 -13.81 3.34
C ILE A 625 -8.83 -15.19 4.02
N GLU A 626 -7.65 -15.80 4.14
CA GLU A 626 -7.53 -17.17 4.66
C GLU A 626 -6.24 -17.35 5.47
N ASN A 627 -6.32 -17.93 6.67
CA ASN A 627 -5.18 -18.21 7.55
C ASN A 627 -4.37 -16.94 7.86
N VAL A 628 -4.95 -16.06 8.68
CA VAL A 628 -4.37 -14.76 9.09
C VAL A 628 -4.28 -14.70 10.62
N HIS A 629 -3.05 -14.74 11.14
CA HIS A 629 -2.75 -14.73 12.56
C HIS A 629 -1.96 -13.47 12.95
N LEU A 630 -2.50 -12.68 13.88
CA LEU A 630 -1.82 -11.59 14.58
C LEU A 630 -1.51 -11.99 16.04
N VAL A 631 -0.25 -11.86 16.45
CA VAL A 631 0.20 -12.00 17.84
C VAL A 631 0.63 -10.64 18.36
N SER A 632 0.14 -10.20 19.52
CA SER A 632 0.54 -8.92 20.11
C SER A 632 0.56 -8.95 21.63
N VAL A 633 1.58 -8.37 22.23
CA VAL A 633 1.70 -8.25 23.69
C VAL A 633 1.03 -6.97 24.24
N HIS A 634 0.37 -6.19 23.38
CA HIS A 634 -0.41 -5.01 23.74
C HIS A 634 -1.71 -4.94 22.92
N ALA A 635 -2.58 -3.95 23.18
CA ALA A 635 -3.87 -3.84 22.52
C ALA A 635 -3.72 -3.48 21.03
N SER A 636 -3.80 -4.50 20.16
CA SER A 636 -3.71 -4.41 18.71
C SER A 636 -4.91 -5.14 18.11
N ASP A 637 -5.78 -4.41 17.41
CA ASP A 637 -7.06 -4.95 16.91
C ASP A 637 -6.93 -5.54 15.50
N ILE A 638 -7.74 -6.56 15.20
CA ILE A 638 -8.08 -6.94 13.83
C ILE A 638 -9.44 -6.31 13.49
N ASN A 639 -9.47 -5.47 12.46
CA ASN A 639 -10.66 -4.71 12.06
C ASN A 639 -11.13 -5.12 10.66
N VAL A 640 -12.29 -5.75 10.56
CA VAL A 640 -12.97 -6.09 9.30
C VAL A 640 -14.14 -5.12 9.13
N LEU A 641 -13.96 -4.11 8.28
CA LEU A 641 -14.85 -2.95 8.21
C LEU A 641 -15.51 -2.79 6.83
N GLY A 642 -16.76 -2.35 6.82
CA GLY A 642 -17.36 -1.73 5.64
C GLY A 642 -16.71 -0.40 5.27
N ALA A 643 -17.35 0.36 4.36
CA ALA A 643 -16.87 1.67 3.97
C ALA A 643 -17.11 2.72 5.09
N SER A 644 -16.09 3.52 5.39
CA SER A 644 -15.89 4.25 6.66
C SER A 644 -17.01 5.17 7.16
N GLN A 645 -17.97 5.56 6.32
CA GLN A 645 -19.08 6.46 6.69
C GLN A 645 -20.48 5.80 6.71
N ILE A 646 -20.58 4.49 6.42
CA ILE A 646 -21.85 3.79 6.12
C ILE A 646 -22.93 3.98 7.20
N ARG A 647 -22.50 4.06 8.47
CA ARG A 647 -23.35 4.21 9.67
C ARG A 647 -24.39 5.33 9.59
N ASN A 648 -24.08 6.42 8.88
CA ASN A 648 -24.95 7.60 8.79
C ASN A 648 -25.88 7.61 7.55
N GLN A 649 -25.91 6.52 6.76
CA GLN A 649 -26.66 6.46 5.49
C GLN A 649 -27.56 5.22 5.34
N TYR A 650 -27.41 4.21 6.20
CA TYR A 650 -28.10 2.93 6.08
C TYR A 650 -28.54 2.38 7.43
N ASP A 651 -29.74 1.86 7.52
CA ASP A 651 -30.17 0.95 8.61
C ASP A 651 -29.45 -0.40 8.44
N VAL A 652 -29.40 -1.28 9.46
CA VAL A 652 -28.62 -2.53 9.35
C VAL A 652 -29.21 -3.43 8.26
N ALA A 653 -30.54 -3.45 8.15
CA ALA A 653 -31.29 -4.11 7.09
C ALA A 653 -30.89 -3.69 5.65
N ASP A 654 -30.33 -2.50 5.45
CA ASP A 654 -29.97 -1.95 4.12
C ASP A 654 -28.46 -1.95 3.81
N LEU A 655 -27.61 -2.46 4.72
CA LEU A 655 -26.16 -2.52 4.49
C LEU A 655 -25.80 -3.20 3.15
N PRO A 656 -24.87 -2.62 2.35
CA PRO A 656 -24.51 -3.13 1.04
C PRO A 656 -23.60 -4.36 1.15
N SER A 657 -23.98 -5.44 0.45
CA SER A 657 -23.22 -6.70 0.40
C SER A 657 -21.76 -6.49 -0.04
N SER A 658 -20.88 -7.33 0.49
CA SER A 658 -19.42 -7.27 0.29
C SER A 658 -18.89 -8.42 -0.57
N ASN A 659 -19.56 -9.57 -0.58
CA ASN A 659 -19.13 -10.78 -1.28
C ASN A 659 -17.69 -11.19 -0.86
N LEU A 660 -17.54 -11.50 0.43
CA LEU A 660 -16.26 -11.86 1.03
C LEU A 660 -16.31 -13.28 1.64
N THR A 661 -15.19 -13.98 1.59
CA THR A 661 -14.94 -15.19 2.39
C THR A 661 -13.75 -14.93 3.31
N ILE A 662 -13.88 -15.22 4.60
CA ILE A 662 -12.83 -14.97 5.62
C ILE A 662 -12.71 -16.20 6.53
N ASP A 663 -11.56 -16.88 6.50
CA ASP A 663 -11.35 -18.14 7.24
C ASP A 663 -10.00 -18.17 7.96
N ASP A 664 -9.88 -18.99 9.02
CA ASP A 664 -8.74 -19.06 9.96
C ASP A 664 -8.24 -17.66 10.40
N LEU A 665 -9.12 -16.82 10.96
CA LEU A 665 -8.78 -15.46 11.43
C LEU A 665 -8.48 -15.43 12.93
N VAL A 666 -7.21 -15.29 13.31
CA VAL A 666 -6.72 -15.49 14.69
C VAL A 666 -6.05 -14.24 15.27
N LEU A 667 -6.42 -13.89 16.50
CA LEU A 667 -5.77 -12.86 17.33
C LEU A 667 -5.31 -13.45 18.67
N GLU A 668 -4.00 -13.58 18.88
CA GLU A 668 -3.40 -13.83 20.20
C GLU A 668 -2.94 -12.50 20.81
N GLY A 669 -3.70 -11.94 21.76
CA GLY A 669 -3.26 -10.75 22.49
C GLY A 669 -4.35 -9.92 23.17
N PRO A 670 -3.97 -8.82 23.86
CA PRO A 670 -4.88 -7.91 24.56
C PRO A 670 -5.94 -7.18 23.73
N GLY A 671 -5.83 -7.17 22.40
CA GLY A 671 -6.78 -6.49 21.49
C GLY A 671 -8.10 -7.24 21.31
N ARG A 672 -8.88 -6.83 20.30
CA ARG A 672 -10.14 -7.48 19.89
C ARG A 672 -10.19 -7.74 18.39
N ILE A 673 -11.06 -8.66 17.97
CA ILE A 673 -11.53 -8.76 16.59
C ILE A 673 -12.83 -7.96 16.46
N LEU A 674 -12.83 -6.93 15.62
CA LEU A 674 -13.99 -6.08 15.33
C LEU A 674 -14.46 -6.29 13.90
N ILE A 675 -15.72 -6.68 13.73
CA ILE A 675 -16.41 -6.87 12.45
C ILE A 675 -17.55 -5.85 12.42
N GLN A 676 -17.48 -4.83 11.54
CA GLN A 676 -18.35 -3.65 11.67
C GLN A 676 -18.84 -3.02 10.36
N ASP A 677 -20.10 -2.55 10.37
CA ASP A 677 -20.76 -1.77 9.30
C ASP A 677 -20.70 -2.48 7.94
N ILE A 678 -20.83 -3.82 7.94
CA ILE A 678 -20.51 -4.71 6.82
C ILE A 678 -21.60 -5.75 6.58
N ALA A 679 -21.80 -6.17 5.32
CA ALA A 679 -22.77 -7.19 4.97
C ALA A 679 -22.25 -8.18 3.93
N GLY A 680 -22.84 -9.38 3.84
CA GLY A 680 -22.55 -10.37 2.81
C GLY A 680 -21.14 -10.94 2.93
N VAL A 681 -20.88 -11.63 4.05
CA VAL A 681 -19.58 -12.23 4.37
C VAL A 681 -19.77 -13.65 4.91
N GLU A 682 -19.11 -14.61 4.29
CA GLU A 682 -19.02 -15.99 4.76
C GLU A 682 -17.74 -16.13 5.61
N PHE A 683 -17.89 -16.28 6.93
CA PHE A 683 -16.78 -16.62 7.82
C PHE A 683 -16.73 -18.13 8.07
N GLY A 684 -15.52 -18.68 8.09
CA GLY A 684 -15.23 -20.01 8.63
C GLY A 684 -14.94 -19.92 10.14
N ASP A 685 -13.70 -20.22 10.53
CA ASP A 685 -13.24 -20.13 11.92
C ASP A 685 -12.61 -18.76 12.23
N VAL A 686 -13.04 -18.16 13.36
CA VAL A 686 -12.52 -16.89 13.90
C VAL A 686 -12.18 -17.08 15.37
N ALA A 687 -10.97 -16.72 15.81
CA ALA A 687 -10.48 -16.97 17.16
C ALA A 687 -9.78 -15.76 17.80
N SER A 688 -10.10 -15.47 19.06
CA SER A 688 -9.41 -14.46 19.88
C SER A 688 -8.98 -15.05 21.22
N HIS A 689 -7.71 -14.87 21.58
CA HIS A 689 -7.07 -15.40 22.79
C HIS A 689 -6.51 -14.25 23.64
N GLY A 690 -6.92 -14.15 24.91
CA GLY A 690 -6.33 -13.23 25.89
C GLY A 690 -6.82 -11.77 25.86
N ALA A 691 -7.89 -11.48 25.11
CA ALA A 691 -8.43 -10.12 24.94
C ALA A 691 -8.71 -9.39 26.27
N HIS A 692 -8.36 -8.10 26.36
CA HIS A 692 -8.56 -7.33 27.60
C HIS A 692 -10.02 -6.87 27.82
N SER A 693 -10.87 -6.87 26.80
CA SER A 693 -12.29 -6.51 26.94
C SER A 693 -13.21 -7.50 26.23
N SER A 694 -13.63 -7.21 25.00
CA SER A 694 -14.36 -8.14 24.13
C SER A 694 -13.39 -8.94 23.28
N ALA A 695 -13.54 -10.26 23.17
CA ALA A 695 -12.74 -11.06 22.24
C ALA A 695 -13.17 -10.79 20.78
N VAL A 696 -14.47 -10.96 20.50
CA VAL A 696 -15.05 -10.73 19.17
C VAL A 696 -16.27 -9.80 19.28
N VAL A 697 -16.33 -8.78 18.43
CA VAL A 697 -17.45 -7.84 18.34
C VAL A 697 -17.97 -7.80 16.91
N LEU A 698 -19.23 -8.18 16.72
CA LEU A 698 -20.01 -7.83 15.54
C LEU A 698 -20.85 -6.61 15.88
N PHE A 699 -20.69 -5.51 15.14
CA PHE A 699 -21.52 -4.31 15.30
C PHE A 699 -22.03 -3.81 13.95
N ARG A 700 -23.35 -3.85 13.73
CA ARG A 700 -23.99 -3.52 12.44
C ARG A 700 -23.49 -4.44 11.32
N VAL A 701 -23.85 -5.72 11.45
CA VAL A 701 -23.44 -6.81 10.53
C VAL A 701 -24.68 -7.49 9.95
N LYS A 702 -24.72 -7.68 8.62
CA LYS A 702 -25.88 -8.22 7.91
C LYS A 702 -25.56 -9.40 6.97
N SER A 703 -26.44 -10.40 6.89
CA SER A 703 -26.36 -11.53 5.95
C SER A 703 -24.97 -12.16 5.96
N ALA A 704 -24.61 -12.73 7.10
CA ALA A 704 -23.30 -13.28 7.38
C ALA A 704 -23.42 -14.66 8.06
N SER A 705 -22.45 -15.53 7.81
CA SER A 705 -22.35 -16.87 8.41
C SER A 705 -21.03 -17.05 9.15
N PHE A 706 -21.00 -17.89 10.19
CA PHE A 706 -19.79 -18.31 10.90
C PHE A 706 -19.84 -19.82 11.20
N ASP A 707 -18.76 -20.56 10.92
CA ASP A 707 -18.61 -21.95 11.36
C ASP A 707 -18.24 -22.02 12.85
N THR A 708 -17.19 -21.29 13.29
CA THR A 708 -16.84 -21.16 14.72
C THR A 708 -16.38 -19.75 15.08
N ILE A 709 -16.93 -19.20 16.17
CA ILE A 709 -16.37 -18.06 16.88
C ILE A 709 -15.78 -18.54 18.21
N THR A 710 -14.46 -18.49 18.36
CA THR A 710 -13.72 -18.86 19.58
C THR A 710 -13.27 -17.63 20.34
N ALA A 711 -13.59 -17.58 21.64
CA ALA A 711 -13.16 -16.54 22.57
C ALA A 711 -12.52 -17.20 23.80
N ASP A 712 -11.20 -17.26 23.83
CA ASP A 712 -10.42 -17.95 24.85
C ASP A 712 -9.70 -16.95 25.78
N LEU A 713 -9.90 -17.13 27.07
CA LEU A 713 -9.42 -16.24 28.14
C LEU A 713 -9.66 -14.73 27.90
N PRO A 714 -10.84 -14.28 27.43
CA PRO A 714 -11.14 -12.86 27.21
C PRO A 714 -11.56 -12.13 28.50
N GLY A 715 -11.71 -10.81 28.42
CA GLY A 715 -12.11 -9.96 29.55
C GLY A 715 -11.02 -9.69 30.58
N ARG A 716 -9.73 -9.88 30.22
CA ARG A 716 -8.56 -9.82 31.12
C ARG A 716 -8.26 -8.45 31.72
N GLY A 717 -8.84 -7.38 31.18
CA GLY A 717 -8.64 -6.01 31.63
C GLY A 717 -9.48 -5.65 32.86
N THR A 718 -9.43 -4.37 33.24
CA THR A 718 -10.14 -3.86 34.43
C THR A 718 -11.57 -3.37 34.16
N GLY A 719 -12.02 -3.37 32.90
CA GLY A 719 -13.32 -2.87 32.46
C GLY A 719 -14.34 -3.99 32.20
N GLU A 720 -15.29 -3.74 31.30
CA GLU A 720 -16.29 -4.75 30.93
C GLU A 720 -15.68 -5.83 30.00
N GLY A 721 -15.85 -7.11 30.38
CA GLY A 721 -15.34 -8.25 29.63
C GLY A 721 -16.44 -8.99 28.86
N TYR A 722 -16.15 -9.39 27.62
CA TYR A 722 -17.09 -10.14 26.78
C TYR A 722 -16.40 -11.25 25.99
N GLY A 723 -17.07 -12.39 25.83
CA GLY A 723 -16.68 -13.41 24.85
C GLY A 723 -16.99 -12.93 23.43
N VAL A 724 -18.27 -12.95 23.07
CA VAL A 724 -18.79 -12.45 21.80
C VAL A 724 -19.87 -11.40 22.03
N ARG A 725 -19.77 -10.25 21.36
CA ARG A 725 -20.83 -9.23 21.32
C ARG A 725 -21.48 -9.19 19.95
N LEU A 726 -22.80 -9.28 19.91
CA LEU A 726 -23.63 -9.18 18.72
C LEU A 726 -24.52 -7.94 18.87
N LEU A 727 -24.15 -6.85 18.21
CA LEU A 727 -24.76 -5.54 18.38
C LEU A 727 -25.41 -5.09 17.06
N GLN A 728 -26.74 -4.96 17.03
CA GLN A 728 -27.52 -4.63 15.82
C GLN A 728 -27.13 -5.56 14.65
N VAL A 729 -27.56 -6.82 14.69
CA VAL A 729 -27.18 -7.84 13.68
C VAL A 729 -28.40 -8.36 12.92
N TYR A 730 -28.30 -8.50 11.60
CA TYR A 730 -29.43 -8.83 10.72
C TYR A 730 -29.11 -10.07 9.88
N ASP A 731 -29.97 -11.08 9.87
CA ASP A 731 -29.80 -12.30 9.07
C ASP A 731 -28.43 -12.98 9.31
N LEU A 732 -28.15 -13.32 10.56
CA LEU A 732 -26.87 -13.84 11.04
C LEU A 732 -26.98 -15.32 11.41
N ASP A 733 -26.24 -16.21 10.72
CA ASP A 733 -26.10 -17.62 11.09
C ASP A 733 -24.76 -17.86 11.81
N VAL A 734 -24.79 -18.57 12.94
CA VAL A 734 -23.58 -19.01 13.65
C VAL A 734 -23.73 -20.47 14.05
N ALA A 735 -22.91 -21.36 13.50
CA ALA A 735 -22.96 -22.78 13.83
C ALA A 735 -22.41 -23.06 15.24
N ASN A 736 -21.29 -22.43 15.60
CA ASN A 736 -20.65 -22.60 16.92
C ASN A 736 -20.13 -21.28 17.49
N ILE A 737 -20.39 -21.04 18.78
CA ILE A 737 -19.63 -20.11 19.62
C ILE A 737 -19.01 -20.91 20.76
N VAL A 738 -17.69 -20.77 20.96
CA VAL A 738 -16.93 -21.42 22.03
C VAL A 738 -16.27 -20.35 22.89
N VAL A 739 -16.68 -20.23 24.16
CA VAL A 739 -16.10 -19.26 25.09
C VAL A 739 -15.47 -19.98 26.29
N THR A 740 -14.17 -19.78 26.51
CA THR A 740 -13.48 -20.28 27.70
C THR A 740 -12.95 -19.09 28.49
N THR A 741 -13.26 -18.99 29.78
CA THR A 741 -12.66 -17.99 30.68
C THR A 741 -12.43 -18.59 32.06
N ASP A 742 -11.49 -18.03 32.81
CA ASP A 742 -11.24 -18.40 34.20
C ASP A 742 -12.02 -17.45 35.16
N ASP A 743 -11.47 -17.13 36.32
CA ASP A 743 -12.05 -16.19 37.30
C ASP A 743 -11.44 -14.77 37.20
N HIS A 744 -10.39 -14.57 36.41
CA HIS A 744 -9.70 -13.29 36.22
C HIS A 744 -10.34 -12.50 35.05
N ILE A 745 -11.51 -11.97 35.34
CA ILE A 745 -12.33 -11.06 34.53
C ILE A 745 -12.40 -9.66 35.17
N GLY A 746 -12.71 -8.65 34.37
CA GLY A 746 -12.87 -7.26 34.82
C GLY A 746 -14.14 -6.96 35.65
N SER A 747 -14.63 -5.71 35.57
CA SER A 747 -15.73 -5.20 36.42
C SER A 747 -17.07 -5.91 36.21
N SER A 748 -17.27 -6.49 35.02
CA SER A 748 -18.48 -7.15 34.56
C SER A 748 -18.09 -8.18 33.48
N TRP A 749 -18.93 -9.20 33.28
CA TRP A 749 -18.63 -10.29 32.35
C TRP A 749 -19.88 -10.91 31.75
N TRP A 750 -19.83 -11.13 30.44
CA TRP A 750 -20.81 -11.90 29.66
C TRP A 750 -20.12 -12.79 28.63
N ALA A 751 -20.55 -14.06 28.52
CA ALA A 751 -20.03 -14.98 27.51
C ALA A 751 -20.53 -14.60 26.11
N VAL A 752 -21.82 -14.27 25.99
CA VAL A 752 -22.44 -13.76 24.76
C VAL A 752 -23.42 -12.64 25.09
N GLU A 753 -23.35 -11.53 24.36
CA GLU A 753 -24.37 -10.49 24.35
C GLU A 753 -25.06 -10.44 22.97
N LEU A 754 -26.39 -10.33 22.96
CA LEU A 754 -27.18 -9.92 21.79
C LEU A 754 -27.98 -8.65 22.13
N GLY A 755 -27.61 -7.51 21.57
CA GLY A 755 -28.08 -6.20 22.04
C GLY A 755 -27.79 -5.03 21.09
N GLY A 756 -27.62 -3.83 21.65
CA GLY A 756 -27.33 -2.59 20.92
C GLY A 756 -28.53 -1.91 20.24
N GLY A 757 -29.72 -2.50 20.30
CA GLY A 757 -30.93 -1.95 19.69
C GLY A 757 -31.38 -0.64 20.37
N ASN A 758 -31.82 0.35 19.61
CA ASN A 758 -32.20 1.66 20.14
C ASN A 758 -33.20 2.41 19.23
N PRO A 759 -33.81 3.52 19.69
CA PRO A 759 -34.84 4.25 18.94
C PRO A 759 -34.38 4.96 17.65
N ALA A 760 -33.08 4.98 17.34
CA ALA A 760 -32.49 5.84 16.31
C ALA A 760 -31.68 5.11 15.23
N GLU A 761 -31.41 3.81 15.38
CA GLU A 761 -30.55 3.04 14.45
C GLU A 761 -31.20 1.73 13.99
N ASP A 762 -31.47 0.79 14.90
CA ASP A 762 -32.18 -0.47 14.58
C ASP A 762 -32.58 -1.20 15.90
N ILE A 763 -33.27 -2.35 15.77
CA ILE A 763 -33.42 -3.32 16.87
C ILE A 763 -32.10 -4.08 17.14
N ALA A 764 -32.02 -4.80 18.25
CA ALA A 764 -30.83 -5.58 18.61
C ALA A 764 -30.46 -6.66 17.57
N GLY A 765 -31.46 -7.17 16.85
CA GLY A 765 -31.25 -7.94 15.63
C GLY A 765 -32.50 -8.60 15.06
N ASP A 766 -32.49 -8.92 13.77
CA ASP A 766 -33.51 -9.70 13.09
C ASP A 766 -32.87 -10.98 12.52
N GLY A 767 -33.54 -12.12 12.62
CA GLY A 767 -33.11 -13.34 11.94
C GLY A 767 -31.82 -13.96 12.49
N VAL A 768 -31.52 -13.81 13.78
CA VAL A 768 -30.25 -14.24 14.40
C VAL A 768 -30.32 -15.71 14.87
N ARG A 769 -29.45 -16.57 14.34
CA ARG A 769 -29.61 -18.04 14.40
C ARG A 769 -28.32 -18.70 14.93
N ILE A 770 -28.21 -18.84 16.26
CA ILE A 770 -27.02 -19.40 16.91
C ILE A 770 -27.29 -20.86 17.31
N GLN A 771 -26.72 -21.80 16.57
CA GLN A 771 -27.00 -23.23 16.70
C GLN A 771 -26.43 -23.85 17.97
N ASN A 772 -25.19 -23.50 18.33
CA ASN A 772 -24.52 -23.98 19.54
C ASN A 772 -23.66 -22.89 20.18
N VAL A 773 -23.96 -22.52 21.43
CA VAL A 773 -23.01 -21.82 22.31
C VAL A 773 -22.51 -22.81 23.36
N THR A 774 -21.21 -23.07 23.39
CA THR A 774 -20.56 -23.81 24.47
C THR A 774 -19.70 -22.85 25.26
N TYR A 775 -19.93 -22.70 26.57
CA TYR A 775 -19.00 -21.92 27.40
C TYR A 775 -18.62 -22.54 28.74
N VAL A 776 -17.37 -22.29 29.11
CA VAL A 776 -16.74 -22.74 30.35
C VAL A 776 -16.19 -21.51 31.06
N SER A 777 -16.56 -21.33 32.32
CA SER A 777 -16.36 -20.09 33.06
C SER A 777 -15.80 -20.40 34.46
N GLY A 778 -14.67 -19.82 34.85
CA GLY A 778 -14.05 -20.06 36.17
C GLY A 778 -14.80 -19.43 37.34
N ARG A 779 -15.81 -18.60 37.07
CA ARG A 779 -16.64 -17.91 38.07
C ARG A 779 -17.39 -18.89 38.99
N ASP A 780 -17.52 -18.53 40.26
CA ASP A 780 -18.55 -19.09 41.17
C ASP A 780 -19.89 -18.39 40.88
N ALA A 781 -20.64 -18.93 39.93
CA ALA A 781 -21.92 -18.41 39.48
C ALA A 781 -22.88 -19.55 39.10
N ALA A 782 -24.19 -19.29 39.11
CA ALA A 782 -25.23 -20.28 38.81
C ALA A 782 -26.26 -19.82 37.75
N GLY A 783 -26.23 -18.54 37.36
CA GLY A 783 -27.01 -18.02 36.23
C GLY A 783 -26.32 -18.30 34.90
N SER A 784 -26.93 -17.88 33.79
CA SER A 784 -26.22 -17.85 32.51
C SER A 784 -25.42 -16.55 32.38
N ASP A 785 -24.19 -16.63 31.86
CA ASP A 785 -23.40 -15.48 31.41
C ASP A 785 -23.87 -14.97 30.02
N ILE A 786 -24.97 -15.47 29.46
CA ILE A 786 -25.59 -14.98 28.22
C ILE A 786 -26.64 -13.90 28.55
N VAL A 787 -26.54 -12.75 27.90
CA VAL A 787 -27.52 -11.65 28.00
C VAL A 787 -28.10 -11.32 26.62
N VAL A 788 -29.41 -11.07 26.60
CA VAL A 788 -30.14 -10.61 25.41
C VAL A 788 -30.99 -9.40 25.79
N GLN A 789 -30.98 -8.37 24.95
CA GLN A 789 -31.77 -7.17 25.12
C GLN A 789 -33.28 -7.45 25.00
N GLY A 790 -34.07 -6.87 25.91
CA GLY A 790 -35.53 -6.95 25.89
C GLY A 790 -36.21 -5.62 25.54
N GLY A 791 -37.54 -5.62 25.53
CA GLY A 791 -38.36 -4.45 25.23
C GLY A 791 -38.54 -4.21 23.72
N PRO A 792 -39.03 -3.03 23.30
CA PRO A 792 -39.37 -2.75 21.90
C PRO A 792 -38.19 -2.68 20.93
N TYR A 793 -36.95 -2.73 21.44
CA TYR A 793 -35.71 -2.76 20.66
C TYR A 793 -34.91 -4.07 20.88
N GLY A 794 -35.51 -5.08 21.52
CA GLY A 794 -34.95 -6.43 21.58
C GLY A 794 -34.99 -7.13 20.21
N PRO A 795 -34.32 -8.28 20.07
CA PRO A 795 -34.23 -8.98 18.80
C PRO A 795 -35.52 -9.75 18.44
N VAL A 796 -35.71 -10.01 17.15
CA VAL A 796 -36.86 -10.75 16.57
C VAL A 796 -36.40 -11.82 15.59
N ASN A 797 -37.25 -12.81 15.32
CA ASN A 797 -36.99 -13.95 14.42
C ASN A 797 -35.68 -14.73 14.76
N TRP A 798 -35.37 -14.89 16.05
CA TRP A 798 -34.05 -15.32 16.53
C TRP A 798 -34.11 -16.55 17.43
N TYR A 799 -32.96 -17.20 17.60
CA TYR A 799 -32.71 -18.16 18.67
C TYR A 799 -31.23 -18.30 19.05
N ILE A 800 -31.00 -18.73 20.29
CA ILE A 800 -29.71 -19.15 20.85
C ILE A 800 -29.93 -20.46 21.62
N ASN A 801 -29.20 -21.51 21.26
CA ASN A 801 -29.12 -22.76 22.02
C ASN A 801 -27.75 -22.89 22.67
N ALA A 802 -27.69 -23.06 24.01
CA ALA A 802 -26.43 -23.07 24.76
C ALA A 802 -26.28 -24.23 25.74
N THR A 803 -25.03 -24.62 25.98
CA THR A 803 -24.58 -25.58 27.01
C THR A 803 -23.40 -24.96 27.77
N TRP A 804 -23.44 -24.94 29.11
CA TRP A 804 -22.42 -24.23 29.90
C TRP A 804 -22.04 -24.88 31.23
N LEU A 805 -20.85 -24.52 31.70
CA LEU A 805 -20.25 -24.99 32.95
C LEU A 805 -19.56 -23.86 33.72
N HIS A 806 -20.02 -23.56 34.92
CA HIS A 806 -19.33 -22.72 35.89
C HIS A 806 -18.42 -23.59 36.77
N GLN A 807 -17.11 -23.50 36.55
CA GLN A 807 -16.10 -24.32 37.25
C GLN A 807 -15.79 -23.82 38.67
N GLY A 808 -16.06 -22.55 38.97
CA GLY A 808 -15.87 -21.98 40.31
C GLY A 808 -16.91 -22.42 41.33
N GLU A 809 -18.04 -23.01 40.89
CA GLU A 809 -19.04 -23.57 41.79
C GLU A 809 -18.45 -24.65 42.71
N ALA A 810 -18.96 -24.73 43.94
CA ALA A 810 -18.62 -25.83 44.86
C ALA A 810 -19.07 -27.23 44.38
N SER A 811 -19.84 -27.32 43.28
CA SER A 811 -20.21 -28.57 42.59
C SER A 811 -20.55 -28.28 41.12
N PRO A 812 -19.54 -28.11 40.24
CA PRO A 812 -19.73 -27.73 38.85
C PRO A 812 -20.60 -28.74 38.09
N GLN A 813 -21.58 -28.23 37.35
CA GLN A 813 -22.54 -29.04 36.63
C GLN A 813 -22.88 -28.42 35.28
N TRP A 814 -22.91 -29.25 34.23
CA TRP A 814 -23.32 -28.80 32.90
C TRP A 814 -24.82 -28.44 32.90
N ARG A 815 -25.12 -27.24 32.41
CA ARG A 815 -26.47 -26.73 32.21
C ARG A 815 -26.74 -26.51 30.72
N THR A 816 -28.00 -26.52 30.34
CA THR A 816 -28.46 -26.24 28.96
C THR A 816 -29.56 -25.20 28.99
N GLY A 817 -29.61 -24.33 27.98
CA GLY A 817 -30.61 -23.26 27.90
C GLY A 817 -30.96 -22.93 26.46
N PHE A 818 -32.16 -22.40 26.29
CA PHE A 818 -32.69 -21.99 25.00
C PHE A 818 -33.34 -20.61 25.16
N TRP A 819 -33.01 -19.70 24.24
CA TRP A 819 -33.58 -18.36 24.14
C TRP A 819 -34.01 -18.14 22.68
N GLY A 820 -35.08 -17.38 22.46
CA GLY A 820 -35.59 -17.11 21.12
C GLY A 820 -37.10 -16.92 21.07
N ASP A 821 -37.59 -16.23 20.05
CA ASP A 821 -39.00 -16.21 19.64
C ASP A 821 -39.31 -17.25 18.53
N THR A 822 -38.26 -17.74 17.85
CA THR A 822 -38.34 -18.85 16.89
C THR A 822 -37.80 -20.15 17.48
N THR A 823 -38.11 -21.28 16.83
CA THR A 823 -37.52 -22.58 17.12
C THR A 823 -36.51 -22.96 16.04
N PRO A 824 -35.38 -23.62 16.37
CA PRO A 824 -34.46 -24.14 15.37
C PRO A 824 -35.16 -25.05 14.36
N PRO A 825 -34.69 -25.12 13.10
CA PRO A 825 -35.16 -26.12 12.15
C PRO A 825 -35.01 -27.53 12.74
N LEU A 826 -36.04 -28.37 12.61
CA LEU A 826 -35.95 -29.77 13.03
C LEU A 826 -34.93 -30.49 12.15
N THR A 827 -33.73 -30.73 12.69
CA THR A 827 -32.64 -31.46 12.05
C THR A 827 -33.12 -32.87 11.67
N SER A 828 -33.02 -33.21 10.38
CA SER A 828 -33.57 -34.44 9.77
C SER A 828 -32.61 -35.63 9.77
#